data_AF-A0A6N7QI33-F1
#
_entry.id   AF-A0A6N7QI33-F1
#
_cell.length_a   1.000
_cell.length_b   1.000
_cell.length_c   1.000
_cell.angle_alpha   90.00
_cell.angle_beta   90.00
_cell.angle_gamma   90.00
#
_symmetry.space_group_name_H-M   'P 1'
#
loop_
_entity.id
_entity.type
_entity.pdbx_description
1 polymer ?
#
loop_
_entity_poly.entity_id
_entity_poly.type
_entity_poly.pdbx_seq_one_letter_code
_entity_poly.pdbx_strand_id
1 'polypeptide(L)'
;MIDRRTFLATGVVAVAAGFSASAARIVAAPRPKGPAPWGAVPSARQLRWHRWEQYAFVHFAMNTFTDKEWGYGDEDPRRFDPSDFSADQIVAAAKAGNLKGIIFTAKHHDGFCLWPTRLTEHCIRNSPYKNGKGDIVGEMAAACRRAGLAFGIYLSPWDRNHAEYGRPGYLDYFRKQIVELCTGYGDLFEFWFDGANGGDGYYGGARETRKIDAPAYYNWPRMIELVHQHQPMACTFDPLGADIRWVGNEEGVAGDPCWPTMPNAPYTQENGNAGVRGGALWWPAETNTSIRPGWFYHADEDGKVRSPENLVRYFDTSVARGTNMNLNLPPDRRGRIADHDVAVLKSFGDAIRASFAIDLAKGAKASASASRGPGFEPERVLDRQPDSYWSTPDDVTTPTLTLELSAAHSFDLIRLREYLPLGVRVTRFAIDAEVDGQWQRLAEAQCIGAQRILRLDRPVAARRVRLRVLEAPVCPAISEFALFRAVAPVAVARPTTNAPDVLSTAGWRIVAASAPGAETLLDDDAGTIWVVPAPTPGHPVQVTIDLGALRQVAGFSLTPSRTVMNGAAPPKGYRAESSEDGQHWQPAGGGELSNIAYALSTQRLNFPEVRQIRYLRLSFAETALPAERLAIAGIGAFSRLR
;
A
#
# COMPACT_ATOMS: atom_id res chain seq x y z
N MET A 1 9.59 -77.15 -2.79
CA MET A 1 10.79 -76.33 -3.04
C MET A 1 10.85 -76.07 -4.53
N ILE A 2 10.65 -74.82 -4.96
CA ILE A 2 11.12 -74.22 -6.23
C ILE A 2 10.56 -72.80 -6.30
N ASP A 3 11.46 -71.85 -6.52
CA ASP A 3 11.24 -70.44 -6.85
C ASP A 3 11.19 -70.26 -8.38
N ARG A 4 10.59 -69.13 -8.80
CA ARG A 4 10.66 -68.45 -10.10
C ARG A 4 10.06 -69.13 -11.34
N ARG A 5 9.10 -68.37 -11.91
CA ARG A 5 8.58 -68.40 -13.30
C ARG A 5 7.54 -69.46 -13.64
N THR A 6 6.28 -69.25 -13.29
CA THR A 6 5.15 -69.51 -14.22
C THR A 6 3.87 -68.86 -13.70
N PHE A 7 3.39 -67.79 -14.34
CA PHE A 7 2.00 -67.75 -14.84
C PHE A 7 1.81 -66.50 -15.71
N LEU A 8 1.85 -66.71 -17.02
CA LEU A 8 1.41 -65.73 -18.02
C LEU A 8 0.08 -66.22 -18.59
N ALA A 9 -0.85 -65.27 -18.72
CA ALA A 9 -1.86 -65.16 -19.75
C ALA A 9 -2.87 -66.32 -19.95
N THR A 10 -4.13 -66.04 -19.56
CA THR A 10 -5.32 -66.28 -20.41
C THR A 10 -6.45 -65.39 -19.90
N GLY A 11 -7.02 -64.57 -20.78
CA GLY A 11 -8.21 -63.76 -20.48
C GLY A 11 -9.50 -64.58 -20.54
N VAL A 12 -10.61 -63.96 -20.11
CA VAL A 12 -11.97 -64.10 -20.66
C VAL A 12 -12.84 -62.94 -20.12
N VAL A 13 -13.54 -62.33 -21.07
CA VAL A 13 -14.71 -61.44 -21.04
C VAL A 13 -15.52 -61.41 -19.72
N ALA A 14 -15.79 -60.19 -19.22
CA ALA A 14 -16.85 -59.94 -18.24
C ALA A 14 -17.79 -58.82 -18.73
N VAL A 15 -19.07 -59.18 -18.71
CA VAL A 15 -20.28 -58.49 -19.18
C VAL A 15 -20.42 -57.06 -18.64
N ALA A 16 -20.66 -56.10 -19.55
CA ALA A 16 -21.13 -54.77 -19.20
C ALA A 16 -22.62 -54.81 -18.80
N ALA A 17 -22.89 -54.82 -17.50
CA ALA A 17 -24.22 -54.54 -16.96
C ALA A 17 -24.32 -53.03 -16.67
N GLY A 18 -25.14 -52.33 -17.46
CA GLY A 18 -25.41 -50.91 -17.29
C GLY A 18 -26.20 -50.63 -16.03
N PHE A 19 -25.54 -50.01 -15.04
CA PHE A 19 -26.24 -49.23 -14.02
C PHE A 19 -26.33 -47.78 -14.51
N SER A 20 -27.46 -47.44 -15.11
CA SER A 20 -27.84 -46.03 -15.29
C SER A 20 -28.12 -45.44 -13.91
N ALA A 21 -27.12 -44.82 -13.31
CA ALA A 21 -27.34 -43.89 -12.22
C ALA A 21 -28.06 -42.67 -12.82
N SER A 22 -29.39 -42.64 -12.70
CA SER A 22 -30.16 -41.42 -12.90
C SER A 22 -29.64 -40.37 -11.94
N ALA A 23 -28.79 -39.49 -12.43
CA ALA A 23 -28.45 -38.24 -11.78
C ALA A 23 -29.73 -37.41 -11.71
N ALA A 24 -30.49 -37.60 -10.63
CA ALA A 24 -31.54 -36.67 -10.26
C ALA A 24 -30.87 -35.31 -10.12
N ARG A 25 -31.06 -34.46 -11.14
CA ARG A 25 -30.73 -33.04 -11.04
C ARG A 25 -31.53 -32.53 -9.86
N ILE A 26 -30.86 -32.31 -8.73
CA ILE A 26 -31.40 -31.49 -7.65
C ILE A 26 -31.57 -30.12 -8.29
N VAL A 27 -32.79 -29.81 -8.73
CA VAL A 27 -33.18 -28.47 -9.14
C VAL A 27 -33.06 -27.64 -7.87
N ALA A 28 -31.97 -26.87 -7.75
CA ALA A 28 -31.82 -25.91 -6.68
C ALA A 28 -33.08 -25.03 -6.68
N ALA A 29 -33.76 -24.95 -5.53
CA ALA A 29 -34.92 -24.07 -5.40
C ALA A 29 -34.54 -22.66 -5.87
N PRO A 30 -35.40 -21.96 -6.62
CA PRO A 30 -35.12 -20.59 -7.05
C PRO A 30 -34.78 -19.75 -5.82
N ARG A 31 -33.64 -19.07 -5.86
CA ARG A 31 -33.21 -18.20 -4.77
C ARG A 31 -34.31 -17.14 -4.56
N PRO A 32 -34.76 -16.88 -3.33
CA PRO A 32 -35.77 -15.86 -3.07
C PRO A 32 -35.29 -14.52 -3.65
N LYS A 33 -36.21 -13.78 -4.30
CA LYS A 33 -35.87 -12.55 -5.02
C LYS A 33 -35.44 -11.47 -4.02
N GLY A 34 -34.15 -11.16 -4.01
CA GLY A 34 -33.59 -10.08 -3.19
C GLY A 34 -33.93 -8.68 -3.71
N PRO A 35 -33.51 -7.63 -2.99
CA PRO A 35 -33.67 -6.26 -3.46
C PRO A 35 -32.92 -6.01 -4.77
N ALA A 36 -33.36 -5.01 -5.53
CA ALA A 36 -32.62 -4.55 -6.70
C ALA A 36 -31.30 -3.88 -6.30
N PRO A 37 -30.25 -3.97 -7.14
CA PRO A 37 -29.04 -3.19 -6.95
C PRO A 37 -29.32 -1.68 -6.88
N TRP A 38 -28.51 -0.94 -6.13
CA TRP A 38 -28.61 0.52 -6.01
C TRP A 38 -27.29 1.20 -6.35
N GLY A 39 -27.34 2.17 -7.26
CA GLY A 39 -26.16 2.90 -7.73
C GLY A 39 -25.23 2.02 -8.56
N ALA A 40 -23.95 2.44 -8.64
CA ALA A 40 -22.92 1.64 -9.26
C ALA A 40 -22.63 0.38 -8.43
N VAL A 41 -22.30 -0.72 -9.12
CA VAL A 41 -21.95 -2.01 -8.52
C VAL A 41 -20.59 -2.50 -9.03
N PRO A 42 -19.84 -3.26 -8.22
CA PRO A 42 -18.57 -3.83 -8.65
C PRO A 42 -18.76 -4.87 -9.76
N SER A 43 -17.81 -4.91 -10.67
CA SER A 43 -17.60 -6.06 -11.56
C SER A 43 -17.08 -7.28 -10.78
N ALA A 44 -17.07 -8.46 -11.42
CA ALA A 44 -16.57 -9.69 -10.80
C ALA A 44 -15.09 -9.60 -10.37
N ARG A 45 -14.25 -8.90 -11.15
CA ARG A 45 -12.84 -8.66 -10.82
C ARG A 45 -12.70 -7.74 -9.60
N GLN A 46 -13.49 -6.66 -9.52
CA GLN A 46 -13.50 -5.75 -8.37
C GLN A 46 -14.03 -6.44 -7.11
N LEU A 47 -15.05 -7.32 -7.22
CA LEU A 47 -15.51 -8.16 -6.11
C LEU A 47 -14.40 -9.08 -5.59
N ARG A 48 -13.62 -9.69 -6.50
CA ARG A 48 -12.47 -10.51 -6.12
C ARG A 48 -11.38 -9.67 -5.47
N TRP A 49 -11.12 -8.48 -6.01
CA TRP A 49 -10.12 -7.56 -5.52
C TRP A 49 -10.38 -7.09 -4.08
N HIS A 50 -11.63 -6.76 -3.75
CA HIS A 50 -12.04 -6.42 -2.38
C HIS A 50 -11.74 -7.52 -1.35
N ARG A 51 -11.64 -8.79 -1.77
CA ARG A 51 -11.35 -9.91 -0.85
C ARG A 51 -9.86 -10.01 -0.49
N TRP A 52 -8.98 -9.38 -1.27
CA TRP A 52 -7.55 -9.38 -0.94
C TRP A 52 -7.27 -8.56 0.31
N GLU A 53 -7.95 -7.42 0.49
CA GLU A 53 -7.86 -6.50 1.64
C GLU A 53 -6.46 -5.89 1.85
N GLN A 54 -5.40 -6.70 1.86
CA GLN A 54 -4.03 -6.25 2.10
C GLN A 54 -3.03 -7.07 1.28
N TYR A 55 -2.12 -6.38 0.60
CA TYR A 55 -1.04 -6.95 -0.20
C TYR A 55 0.19 -6.05 -0.17
N ALA A 56 1.29 -6.58 -0.66
CA ALA A 56 2.55 -5.86 -0.77
C ALA A 56 2.67 -5.16 -2.12
N PHE A 57 3.38 -4.04 -2.11
CA PHE A 57 4.10 -3.52 -3.26
C PHE A 57 5.58 -3.88 -3.07
N VAL A 58 6.31 -4.16 -4.14
CA VAL A 58 7.77 -4.37 -4.07
C VAL A 58 8.42 -3.53 -5.14
N HIS A 59 9.02 -2.41 -4.71
CA HIS A 59 9.87 -1.57 -5.54
C HIS A 59 11.31 -2.06 -5.52
N PHE A 60 11.76 -2.55 -6.67
CA PHE A 60 13.13 -2.99 -6.89
C PHE A 60 13.51 -2.66 -8.34
N ALA A 61 14.61 -1.95 -8.57
CA ALA A 61 15.05 -1.50 -9.89
C ALA A 61 16.51 -0.97 -9.81
N MET A 62 17.00 -0.29 -10.85
CA MET A 62 18.30 0.39 -10.84
C MET A 62 18.46 1.32 -9.64
N ASN A 63 17.37 1.98 -9.26
CA ASN A 63 17.19 2.84 -8.10
C ASN A 63 17.78 2.30 -6.80
N THR A 64 17.63 1.01 -6.50
CA THR A 64 18.23 0.38 -5.30
C THR A 64 19.76 0.45 -5.30
N PHE A 65 20.37 0.39 -6.49
CA PHE A 65 21.82 0.38 -6.70
C PHE A 65 22.38 1.79 -6.97
N THR A 66 21.51 2.76 -7.26
CA THR A 66 21.86 4.17 -7.42
C THR A 66 21.46 5.03 -6.24
N ASP A 67 20.69 4.46 -5.30
CA ASP A 67 20.15 5.11 -4.11
C ASP A 67 19.38 6.39 -4.47
N LYS A 68 18.42 6.23 -5.38
CA LYS A 68 17.51 7.26 -5.84
C LYS A 68 16.08 6.74 -5.75
N GLU A 69 15.13 7.62 -5.48
CA GLU A 69 13.70 7.29 -5.65
C GLU A 69 13.32 7.22 -7.12
N TRP A 70 13.80 8.16 -7.95
CA TRP A 70 13.59 8.18 -9.39
C TRP A 70 14.93 8.21 -10.14
N GLY A 71 15.27 7.13 -10.84
CA GLY A 71 16.42 7.08 -11.75
C GLY A 71 16.20 7.96 -12.98
N TYR A 72 17.27 8.47 -13.58
CA TYR A 72 17.20 9.42 -14.71
C TYR A 72 17.05 8.73 -16.08
N GLY A 73 17.20 7.41 -16.11
CA GLY A 73 17.13 6.57 -17.31
C GLY A 73 18.47 6.39 -18.03
N ASP A 74 19.57 6.92 -17.47
CA ASP A 74 20.94 6.75 -17.95
C ASP A 74 21.78 5.81 -17.08
N GLU A 75 21.15 5.14 -16.13
CA GLU A 75 21.81 4.18 -15.26
C GLU A 75 22.41 3.02 -16.08
N ASP A 76 23.66 2.67 -15.80
CA ASP A 76 24.33 1.55 -16.47
C ASP A 76 23.77 0.21 -15.98
N PRO A 77 23.15 -0.63 -16.85
CA PRO A 77 22.63 -1.94 -16.50
C PRO A 77 23.61 -2.83 -15.72
N ARG A 78 24.92 -2.65 -15.91
CA ARG A 78 25.97 -3.40 -15.21
C ARG A 78 25.99 -3.16 -13.69
N ARG A 79 25.36 -2.08 -13.21
CA ARG A 79 25.22 -1.78 -11.78
C ARG A 79 24.14 -2.61 -11.09
N PHE A 80 23.24 -3.22 -11.84
CA PHE A 80 22.18 -4.06 -11.29
C PHE A 80 22.72 -5.46 -11.02
N ASP A 81 23.27 -5.66 -9.83
CA ASP A 81 23.89 -6.92 -9.45
C ASP A 81 23.54 -7.28 -8.00
N PRO A 82 22.30 -7.74 -7.73
CA PRO A 82 21.95 -8.18 -6.39
C PRO A 82 22.77 -9.38 -5.98
N SER A 83 23.48 -9.25 -4.85
CA SER A 83 24.47 -10.25 -4.43
C SER A 83 23.87 -11.57 -3.93
N ASP A 84 22.60 -11.57 -3.50
CA ASP A 84 21.93 -12.74 -2.93
C ASP A 84 20.40 -12.65 -3.10
N PHE A 85 19.94 -12.36 -4.33
CA PHE A 85 18.51 -12.16 -4.59
C PHE A 85 17.69 -13.41 -4.21
N SER A 86 16.58 -13.22 -3.51
CA SER A 86 15.68 -14.31 -3.14
C SER A 86 14.21 -13.88 -3.19
N ALA A 87 13.54 -14.25 -4.28
CA ALA A 87 12.09 -14.07 -4.42
C ALA A 87 11.31 -14.79 -3.29
N ASP A 88 11.73 -15.99 -2.90
CA ASP A 88 11.09 -16.73 -1.80
C ASP A 88 11.21 -16.00 -0.46
N GLN A 89 12.33 -15.32 -0.18
CA GLN A 89 12.49 -14.54 1.04
C GLN A 89 11.57 -13.31 1.05
N ILE A 90 11.44 -12.61 -0.09
CA ILE A 90 10.53 -11.47 -0.23
C ILE A 90 9.07 -11.91 -0.03
N VAL A 91 8.67 -13.01 -0.67
CA VAL A 91 7.33 -13.60 -0.53
C VAL A 91 7.07 -14.07 0.92
N ALA A 92 8.07 -14.66 1.58
CA ALA A 92 7.97 -15.06 2.98
C ALA A 92 7.81 -13.85 3.91
N ALA A 93 8.51 -12.74 3.66
CA ALA A 93 8.36 -11.50 4.40
C ALA A 93 6.94 -10.92 4.26
N ALA A 94 6.40 -10.86 3.03
CA ALA A 94 5.03 -10.43 2.79
C ALA A 94 4.01 -11.31 3.55
N LYS A 95 4.19 -12.64 3.51
CA LYS A 95 3.34 -13.59 4.23
C LYS A 95 3.43 -13.43 5.76
N ALA A 96 4.63 -13.17 6.29
CA ALA A 96 4.81 -12.86 7.71
C ALA A 96 3.97 -11.65 8.13
N GLY A 97 3.94 -10.62 7.27
CA GLY A 97 3.07 -9.43 7.36
C GLY A 97 1.57 -9.64 7.12
N ASN A 98 1.11 -10.89 6.98
CA ASN A 98 -0.27 -11.25 6.67
C ASN A 98 -0.76 -10.70 5.30
N LEU A 99 0.15 -10.37 4.39
CA LEU A 99 -0.19 -9.83 3.07
C LEU A 99 -0.57 -10.98 2.13
N LYS A 100 -1.63 -10.78 1.32
CA LYS A 100 -2.26 -11.84 0.50
C LYS A 100 -1.79 -11.85 -0.96
N GLY A 101 -0.98 -10.88 -1.36
CA GLY A 101 -0.44 -10.74 -2.71
C GLY A 101 0.76 -9.82 -2.77
N ILE A 102 1.39 -9.74 -3.94
CA ILE A 102 2.49 -8.82 -4.26
C ILE A 102 2.22 -8.19 -5.63
N ILE A 103 2.30 -6.86 -5.69
CA ILE A 103 2.48 -6.09 -6.92
C ILE A 103 3.98 -5.82 -7.06
N PHE A 104 4.58 -6.22 -8.16
CA PHE A 104 6.03 -6.11 -8.38
C PHE A 104 6.36 -5.11 -9.49
N THR A 105 7.33 -4.22 -9.25
CA THR A 105 7.80 -3.25 -10.26
C THR A 105 8.59 -3.95 -11.38
N ALA A 106 7.90 -4.36 -12.45
CA ALA A 106 8.56 -4.98 -13.60
C ALA A 106 9.45 -3.96 -14.35
N LYS A 107 8.99 -2.70 -14.41
CA LYS A 107 9.73 -1.54 -14.91
C LYS A 107 9.29 -0.30 -14.13
N HIS A 108 10.24 0.47 -13.62
CA HIS A 108 10.01 1.76 -12.96
C HIS A 108 10.30 2.94 -13.92
N HIS A 109 10.19 4.20 -13.46
CA HIS A 109 10.33 5.39 -14.30
C HIS A 109 11.67 5.50 -15.02
N ASP A 110 12.74 4.92 -14.48
CA ASP A 110 14.05 4.85 -15.13
C ASP A 110 14.04 4.03 -16.42
N GLY A 111 13.03 3.17 -16.61
CA GLY A 111 12.84 2.39 -17.83
C GLY A 111 13.54 1.03 -17.83
N PHE A 112 14.31 0.68 -16.79
CA PHE A 112 15.00 -0.60 -16.72
C PHE A 112 14.01 -1.76 -16.51
N CYS A 113 14.02 -2.72 -17.42
CA CYS A 113 13.11 -3.86 -17.38
C CYS A 113 13.72 -5.06 -16.65
N LEU A 114 13.04 -5.58 -15.63
CA LEU A 114 13.50 -6.70 -14.79
C LEU A 114 13.20 -8.09 -15.35
N TRP A 115 12.69 -8.13 -16.57
CA TRP A 115 12.52 -9.35 -17.35
C TRP A 115 13.27 -9.23 -18.68
N PRO A 116 13.62 -10.36 -19.33
CA PRO A 116 14.42 -10.35 -20.54
C PRO A 116 13.60 -9.97 -21.79
N THR A 117 12.97 -8.79 -21.82
CA THR A 117 12.18 -8.24 -22.95
C THR A 117 12.98 -8.01 -24.22
N ARG A 118 12.52 -8.48 -25.38
CA ARG A 118 13.23 -8.28 -26.66
C ARG A 118 13.07 -6.85 -27.23
N LEU A 119 12.39 -5.98 -26.50
CA LEU A 119 11.98 -4.65 -26.96
C LEU A 119 13.00 -3.55 -26.63
N THR A 120 13.91 -3.77 -25.68
CA THR A 120 14.97 -2.82 -25.31
C THR A 120 16.23 -3.53 -24.80
N GLU A 121 17.37 -2.87 -24.96
CA GLU A 121 18.65 -3.26 -24.35
C GLU A 121 18.77 -2.72 -22.91
N HIS A 122 17.93 -1.79 -22.49
CA HIS A 122 17.88 -1.32 -21.10
C HIS A 122 17.05 -2.29 -20.24
N CYS A 123 17.52 -3.53 -20.12
CA CYS A 123 16.87 -4.60 -19.39
C CYS A 123 17.89 -5.56 -18.74
N ILE A 124 17.37 -6.48 -17.92
CA ILE A 124 18.14 -7.45 -17.14
C ILE A 124 19.07 -8.35 -17.97
N ARG A 125 18.87 -8.49 -19.29
CA ARG A 125 19.82 -9.21 -20.15
C ARG A 125 21.21 -8.60 -20.18
N ASN A 126 21.31 -7.29 -19.94
CA ASN A 126 22.56 -6.54 -19.97
C ASN A 126 23.10 -6.23 -18.57
N SER A 127 22.59 -6.90 -17.54
CA SER A 127 23.14 -6.85 -16.19
C SER A 127 23.95 -8.11 -15.85
N PRO A 128 24.80 -8.08 -14.81
CA PRO A 128 25.59 -9.24 -14.39
C PRO A 128 24.72 -10.33 -13.72
N TYR A 129 23.50 -9.98 -13.30
CA TYR A 129 22.59 -10.88 -12.61
C TYR A 129 22.36 -12.17 -13.43
N LYS A 130 22.78 -13.30 -12.86
CA LYS A 130 22.76 -14.63 -13.51
C LYS A 130 23.37 -14.61 -14.93
N ASN A 131 24.44 -13.82 -15.12
CA ASN A 131 25.12 -13.65 -16.41
C ASN A 131 24.19 -13.21 -17.55
N GLY A 132 23.29 -12.25 -17.27
CA GLY A 132 22.32 -11.73 -18.25
C GLY A 132 21.20 -12.72 -18.61
N LYS A 133 21.07 -13.83 -17.88
CA LYS A 133 20.02 -14.85 -18.10
C LYS A 133 18.93 -14.83 -17.04
N GLY A 134 18.95 -13.84 -16.15
CA GLY A 134 17.96 -13.70 -15.10
C GLY A 134 16.60 -13.21 -15.62
N ASP A 135 15.56 -13.53 -14.85
CA ASP A 135 14.20 -13.04 -15.03
C ASP A 135 13.57 -12.88 -13.65
N ILE A 136 13.70 -11.68 -13.07
CA ILE A 136 13.24 -11.44 -11.70
C ILE A 136 11.71 -11.42 -11.64
N VAL A 137 11.03 -10.94 -12.69
CA VAL A 137 9.56 -10.99 -12.76
C VAL A 137 9.08 -12.44 -12.72
N GLY A 138 9.71 -13.33 -13.49
CA GLY A 138 9.44 -14.77 -13.49
C GLY A 138 9.73 -15.43 -12.13
N GLU A 139 10.84 -15.09 -11.49
CA GLU A 139 11.19 -15.60 -10.16
C GLU A 139 10.17 -15.19 -9.08
N MET A 140 9.73 -13.93 -9.09
CA MET A 140 8.71 -13.40 -8.18
C MET A 140 7.33 -14.05 -8.42
N ALA A 141 6.90 -14.16 -9.68
CA ALA A 141 5.64 -14.81 -10.04
C ALA A 141 5.61 -16.28 -9.59
N ALA A 142 6.71 -17.00 -9.78
CA ALA A 142 6.84 -18.39 -9.36
C ALA A 142 6.83 -18.54 -7.83
N ALA A 143 7.53 -17.66 -7.10
CA ALA A 143 7.54 -17.66 -5.64
C ALA A 143 6.15 -17.36 -5.05
N CYS A 144 5.43 -16.37 -5.59
CA CYS A 144 4.06 -16.06 -5.17
C CYS A 144 3.14 -17.28 -5.36
N ARG A 145 3.22 -17.94 -6.52
CA ARG A 145 2.45 -19.15 -6.83
C ARG A 145 2.74 -20.29 -5.86
N ARG A 146 4.01 -20.55 -5.53
CA ARG A 146 4.41 -21.56 -4.53
C ARG A 146 3.84 -21.26 -3.15
N ALA A 147 3.81 -19.99 -2.76
CA ALA A 147 3.37 -19.57 -1.43
C ALA A 147 1.85 -19.37 -1.28
N GLY A 148 1.11 -19.39 -2.40
CA GLY A 148 -0.33 -19.12 -2.46
C GLY A 148 -0.69 -17.63 -2.38
N LEU A 149 0.24 -16.74 -2.74
CA LEU A 149 0.02 -15.29 -2.81
C LEU A 149 -0.41 -14.89 -4.23
N ALA A 150 -1.31 -13.91 -4.32
CA ALA A 150 -1.66 -13.29 -5.60
C ALA A 150 -0.46 -12.51 -6.18
N PHE A 151 -0.33 -12.47 -7.50
CA PHE A 151 0.74 -11.73 -8.17
C PHE A 151 0.17 -10.65 -9.09
N GLY A 152 0.73 -9.45 -9.01
CA GLY A 152 0.38 -8.29 -9.81
C GLY A 152 1.63 -7.60 -10.34
N ILE A 153 1.45 -6.76 -11.34
CA ILE A 153 2.58 -6.11 -12.04
C ILE A 153 2.38 -4.61 -12.01
N TYR A 154 3.42 -3.89 -11.65
CA TYR A 154 3.57 -2.47 -11.94
C TYR A 154 4.42 -2.30 -13.20
N LEU A 155 3.90 -1.54 -14.16
CA LEU A 155 4.60 -1.17 -15.39
C LEU A 155 4.49 0.34 -15.57
N SER A 156 5.59 1.04 -15.33
CA SER A 156 5.58 2.50 -15.41
C SER A 156 5.22 3.00 -16.83
N PRO A 157 4.18 3.84 -16.97
CA PRO A 157 3.88 4.50 -18.23
C PRO A 157 4.94 5.52 -18.62
N TRP A 158 5.43 6.29 -17.64
CA TRP A 158 6.58 7.18 -17.82
C TRP A 158 7.87 6.38 -17.93
N ASP A 159 8.63 6.63 -18.99
CA ASP A 159 9.89 5.93 -19.28
C ASP A 159 10.97 6.96 -19.63
N ARG A 160 11.89 7.18 -18.69
CA ARG A 160 12.98 8.15 -18.79
C ARG A 160 14.13 7.65 -19.65
N ASN A 161 14.15 6.38 -20.04
CA ASN A 161 15.17 5.82 -20.91
C ASN A 161 14.78 5.91 -22.40
N HIS A 162 13.53 5.57 -22.75
CA HIS A 162 13.15 5.34 -24.14
C HIS A 162 13.18 6.62 -25.00
N ALA A 163 13.93 6.60 -26.10
CA ALA A 163 14.14 7.75 -26.99
C ALA A 163 12.86 8.36 -27.55
N GLU A 164 11.83 7.54 -27.79
CA GLU A 164 10.54 7.96 -28.34
C GLU A 164 9.47 8.27 -27.27
N TYR A 165 9.80 8.30 -25.98
CA TYR A 165 8.82 8.68 -24.95
C TYR A 165 8.17 10.05 -25.25
N GLY A 166 6.85 10.16 -25.16
CA GLY A 166 6.10 11.36 -25.55
C GLY A 166 5.85 11.49 -27.06
N ARG A 167 6.23 10.48 -27.87
CA ARG A 167 5.97 10.40 -29.30
C ARG A 167 5.18 9.13 -29.64
N PRO A 168 4.45 9.08 -30.77
CA PRO A 168 3.63 7.92 -31.13
C PRO A 168 4.36 6.57 -31.14
N GLY A 169 5.67 6.57 -31.48
CA GLY A 169 6.49 5.35 -31.54
C GLY A 169 6.60 4.59 -30.21
N TYR A 170 6.57 5.29 -29.06
CA TYR A 170 6.64 4.64 -27.75
C TYR A 170 5.38 3.81 -27.42
N LEU A 171 4.22 4.17 -27.97
CA LEU A 171 2.97 3.50 -27.63
C LEU A 171 2.93 2.04 -28.12
N ASP A 172 3.57 1.74 -29.25
CA ASP A 172 3.71 0.36 -29.74
C ASP A 172 4.64 -0.46 -28.83
N TYR A 173 5.78 0.13 -28.43
CA TYR A 173 6.69 -0.46 -27.44
C TYR A 173 5.96 -0.77 -26.12
N PHE A 174 5.24 0.19 -25.57
CA PHE A 174 4.52 0.04 -24.30
C PHE A 174 3.43 -1.05 -24.37
N ARG A 175 2.63 -1.08 -25.45
CA ARG A 175 1.62 -2.13 -25.66
C ARG A 175 2.24 -3.51 -25.76
N LYS A 176 3.37 -3.66 -26.45
CA LYS A 176 4.08 -4.94 -26.54
C LYS A 176 4.61 -5.39 -25.16
N GLN A 177 5.08 -4.48 -24.32
CA GLN A 177 5.45 -4.79 -22.94
C GLN A 177 4.25 -5.27 -22.11
N ILE A 178 3.09 -4.61 -22.24
CA ILE A 178 1.84 -5.07 -21.61
C ILE A 178 1.54 -6.52 -22.03
N VAL A 179 1.61 -6.82 -23.32
CA VAL A 179 1.34 -8.19 -23.82
C VAL A 179 2.35 -9.21 -23.27
N GLU A 180 3.65 -8.91 -23.28
CA GLU A 180 4.68 -9.80 -22.70
C GLU A 180 4.36 -10.12 -21.22
N LEU A 181 4.03 -9.09 -20.43
CA LEU A 181 3.77 -9.22 -19.01
C LEU A 181 2.44 -9.91 -18.71
N CYS A 182 1.39 -9.62 -19.47
CA CYS A 182 0.08 -10.25 -19.32
C CYS A 182 0.02 -11.68 -19.85
N THR A 183 1.00 -12.16 -20.62
CA THR A 183 0.97 -13.52 -21.19
C THR A 183 2.10 -14.42 -20.68
N GLY A 184 3.19 -13.86 -20.15
CA GLY A 184 4.38 -14.62 -19.73
C GLY A 184 4.38 -15.13 -18.29
N TYR A 185 3.62 -14.53 -17.37
CA TYR A 185 3.83 -14.71 -15.92
C TYR A 185 2.67 -15.37 -15.15
N GLY A 186 1.65 -15.86 -15.88
CA GLY A 186 0.47 -16.51 -15.30
C GLY A 186 -0.64 -15.52 -14.95
N ASP A 187 -1.53 -15.91 -14.04
CA ASP A 187 -2.69 -15.09 -13.66
C ASP A 187 -2.25 -13.87 -12.85
N LEU A 188 -2.67 -12.69 -13.30
CA LEU A 188 -2.48 -11.44 -12.58
C LEU A 188 -3.76 -11.07 -11.82
N PHE A 189 -3.63 -10.61 -10.57
CA PHE A 189 -4.77 -10.03 -9.85
C PHE A 189 -4.87 -8.52 -10.08
N GLU A 190 -3.77 -7.86 -10.41
CA GLU A 190 -3.70 -6.42 -10.60
C GLU A 190 -2.61 -6.00 -11.59
N PHE A 191 -2.89 -4.95 -12.37
CA PHE A 191 -1.95 -4.30 -13.28
C PHE A 191 -1.93 -2.80 -13.00
N TRP A 192 -0.79 -2.30 -12.55
CA TRP A 192 -0.61 -0.96 -12.01
C TRP A 192 -0.01 -0.01 -13.04
N PHE A 193 -0.75 1.05 -13.41
CA PHE A 193 -0.27 2.15 -14.23
C PHE A 193 -0.06 3.38 -13.36
N ASP A 194 1.18 3.81 -13.21
CA ASP A 194 1.50 5.01 -12.44
C ASP A 194 1.09 6.30 -13.16
N GLY A 195 0.48 7.22 -12.42
CA GLY A 195 0.18 8.57 -12.88
C GLY A 195 1.36 9.54 -12.78
N ALA A 196 2.41 9.22 -12.01
CA ALA A 196 3.55 10.10 -11.79
C ALA A 196 4.37 10.36 -13.07
N ASN A 197 4.69 11.63 -13.32
CA ASN A 197 5.49 12.06 -14.47
C ASN A 197 6.22 13.38 -14.16
N GLY A 198 7.54 13.30 -13.99
CA GLY A 198 8.41 14.47 -13.74
C GLY A 198 8.85 15.21 -15.00
N GLY A 199 8.54 14.69 -16.20
CA GLY A 199 8.81 15.32 -17.49
C GLY A 199 10.25 15.21 -17.98
N ASP A 200 11.27 15.36 -17.13
CA ASP A 200 12.68 15.29 -17.52
C ASP A 200 13.25 13.86 -17.56
N GLY A 201 14.19 13.58 -18.46
CA GLY A 201 14.80 12.25 -18.53
C GLY A 201 15.91 12.14 -19.57
N TYR A 202 16.64 11.03 -19.52
CA TYR A 202 17.72 10.71 -20.47
C TYR A 202 17.21 10.61 -21.91
N TYR A 203 16.09 9.93 -22.12
CA TYR A 203 15.38 9.77 -23.40
C TYR A 203 16.31 9.45 -24.58
N GLY A 204 17.09 8.38 -24.44
CA GLY A 204 18.03 7.93 -25.47
C GLY A 204 19.22 8.87 -25.71
N GLY A 205 19.56 9.72 -24.73
CA GLY A 205 20.66 10.68 -24.82
C GLY A 205 20.25 12.13 -25.07
N ALA A 206 18.96 12.39 -25.29
CA ALA A 206 18.45 13.75 -25.51
C ALA A 206 18.55 14.64 -24.25
N ARG A 207 18.42 14.06 -23.05
CA ARG A 207 18.51 14.77 -21.76
C ARG A 207 17.64 16.04 -21.70
N GLU A 208 16.36 15.87 -21.97
CA GLU A 208 15.41 16.98 -22.14
C GLU A 208 14.18 16.81 -21.24
N THR A 209 13.33 17.84 -21.20
CA THR A 209 12.00 17.76 -20.57
C THR A 209 10.94 17.57 -21.63
N ARG A 210 10.06 16.59 -21.44
CA ARG A 210 8.92 16.30 -22.32
C ARG A 210 7.62 16.50 -21.55
N LYS A 211 6.63 17.11 -22.20
CA LYS A 211 5.26 17.26 -21.68
C LYS A 211 4.32 16.47 -22.57
N ILE A 212 3.39 15.77 -21.95
CA ILE A 212 2.35 15.00 -22.63
C ILE A 212 0.98 15.35 -22.07
N ASP A 213 -0.04 15.30 -22.92
CA ASP A 213 -1.42 15.16 -22.47
C ASP A 213 -1.68 13.67 -22.23
N ALA A 214 -1.47 13.20 -21.00
CA ALA A 214 -1.44 11.78 -20.68
C ALA A 214 -2.72 11.03 -21.10
N PRO A 215 -3.95 11.52 -20.82
CA PRO A 215 -5.18 10.89 -21.33
C PRO A 215 -5.20 10.66 -22.84
N ALA A 216 -4.86 11.68 -23.62
CA ALA A 216 -4.86 11.59 -25.08
C ALA A 216 -3.69 10.75 -25.62
N TYR A 217 -2.50 10.95 -25.06
CA TYR A 217 -1.27 10.29 -25.49
C TYR A 217 -1.32 8.77 -25.29
N TYR A 218 -1.65 8.31 -24.08
CA TYR A 218 -1.69 6.87 -23.81
C TYR A 218 -2.94 6.20 -24.38
N ASN A 219 -4.03 6.95 -24.58
CA ASN A 219 -5.35 6.39 -24.87
C ASN A 219 -5.68 5.27 -23.86
N TRP A 220 -5.84 5.66 -22.60
CA TRP A 220 -6.03 4.73 -21.49
C TRP A 220 -7.11 3.67 -21.70
N PRO A 221 -8.29 3.97 -22.28
CA PRO A 221 -9.28 2.95 -22.60
C PRO A 221 -8.69 1.78 -23.40
N ARG A 222 -7.81 2.06 -24.37
CA ARG A 222 -7.17 1.00 -25.17
C ARG A 222 -6.13 0.21 -24.39
N MET A 223 -5.38 0.85 -23.48
CA MET A 223 -4.39 0.16 -22.64
C MET A 223 -5.09 -0.76 -21.62
N ILE A 224 -6.18 -0.29 -21.02
CA ILE A 224 -7.00 -1.05 -20.07
C ILE A 224 -7.69 -2.22 -20.77
N GLU A 225 -8.28 -1.99 -21.94
CA GLU A 225 -8.88 -3.05 -22.77
C GLU A 225 -7.86 -4.14 -23.11
N LEU A 226 -6.62 -3.74 -23.45
CA LEU A 226 -5.54 -4.69 -23.75
C LEU A 226 -5.17 -5.56 -22.54
N VAL A 227 -5.09 -4.98 -21.35
CA VAL A 227 -4.88 -5.76 -20.11
C VAL A 227 -6.04 -6.74 -19.93
N HIS A 228 -7.29 -6.28 -20.01
CA HIS A 228 -8.46 -7.14 -19.80
C HIS A 228 -8.64 -8.21 -20.86
N GLN A 229 -8.17 -7.99 -22.09
CA GLN A 229 -8.16 -9.00 -23.16
C GLN A 229 -7.31 -10.21 -22.78
N HIS A 230 -6.17 -9.99 -22.12
CA HIS A 230 -5.24 -11.05 -21.73
C HIS A 230 -5.42 -11.52 -20.28
N GLN A 231 -5.93 -10.65 -19.41
CA GLN A 231 -6.07 -10.86 -17.97
C GLN A 231 -7.48 -10.39 -17.51
N PRO A 232 -8.56 -11.10 -17.88
CA PRO A 232 -9.94 -10.69 -17.64
C PRO A 232 -10.37 -10.72 -16.15
N MET A 233 -9.49 -11.11 -15.23
CA MET A 233 -9.74 -11.04 -13.79
C MET A 233 -8.74 -10.15 -13.05
N ALA A 234 -7.77 -9.55 -13.75
CA ALA A 234 -6.93 -8.51 -13.18
C ALA A 234 -7.72 -7.20 -13.12
N CYS A 235 -7.58 -6.49 -12.01
CA CYS A 235 -7.99 -5.09 -11.94
C CYS A 235 -6.86 -4.20 -12.50
N THR A 236 -7.21 -3.14 -13.22
CA THR A 236 -6.26 -2.06 -13.53
C THR A 236 -6.34 -0.97 -12.47
N PHE A 237 -5.19 -0.45 -12.06
CA PHE A 237 -5.09 0.70 -11.16
C PHE A 237 -4.70 1.94 -11.95
N ASP A 238 -5.55 2.98 -11.84
CA ASP A 238 -5.42 4.33 -12.41
C ASP A 238 -5.14 4.36 -13.94
N PRO A 239 -5.54 5.38 -14.71
CA PRO A 239 -6.36 6.55 -14.39
C PRO A 239 -7.86 6.30 -14.67
N LEU A 240 -8.64 7.35 -14.95
CA LEU A 240 -10.06 7.26 -15.29
C LEU A 240 -10.33 6.20 -16.35
N GLY A 241 -11.25 5.29 -16.03
CA GLY A 241 -11.59 4.10 -16.82
C GLY A 241 -10.98 2.81 -16.26
N ALA A 242 -10.00 2.91 -15.35
CA ALA A 242 -9.45 1.76 -14.63
C ALA A 242 -10.42 1.21 -13.58
N ASP A 243 -10.12 0.01 -13.07
CA ASP A 243 -10.97 -0.67 -12.08
C ASP A 243 -10.80 -0.12 -10.66
N ILE A 244 -9.63 0.46 -10.33
CA ILE A 244 -9.26 0.92 -8.99
C ILE A 244 -8.64 2.32 -9.11
N ARG A 245 -8.87 3.17 -8.10
CA ARG A 245 -8.31 4.53 -8.03
C ARG A 245 -7.25 4.65 -6.95
N TRP A 246 -6.36 5.63 -7.12
CA TRP A 246 -5.51 6.11 -6.04
C TRP A 246 -6.34 6.78 -4.92
N VAL A 247 -5.93 6.58 -3.66
CA VAL A 247 -6.56 7.22 -2.49
C VAL A 247 -6.20 8.69 -2.33
N GLY A 248 -5.30 9.23 -3.14
CA GLY A 248 -4.92 10.65 -3.11
C GLY A 248 -3.85 11.03 -2.11
N ASN A 249 -3.18 10.07 -1.46
CA ASN A 249 -1.96 10.31 -0.69
C ASN A 249 -1.11 9.04 -0.65
N GLU A 250 0.12 9.17 -0.17
CA GLU A 250 1.05 8.07 0.04
C GLU A 250 1.35 7.81 1.52
N GLU A 251 0.53 8.34 2.43
CA GLU A 251 0.70 8.14 3.88
C GLU A 251 0.08 6.85 4.38
N GLY A 252 -0.84 6.30 3.61
CA GLY A 252 -1.65 5.18 4.01
C GLY A 252 -2.99 5.60 4.64
N VAL A 253 -3.59 6.73 4.24
CA VAL A 253 -4.82 7.23 4.89
C VAL A 253 -5.97 7.40 3.90
N ALA A 254 -6.94 6.48 3.91
CA ALA A 254 -8.22 6.67 3.25
C ALA A 254 -9.11 7.67 4.00
N GLY A 255 -9.97 8.39 3.30
CA GLY A 255 -10.95 9.28 3.93
C GLY A 255 -11.91 8.55 4.85
N ASP A 256 -12.55 9.26 5.79
CA ASP A 256 -13.61 8.72 6.62
C ASP A 256 -14.87 9.59 6.54
N PRO A 257 -15.85 9.25 5.69
CA PRO A 257 -15.95 8.00 4.91
C PRO A 257 -15.04 7.93 3.67
N CYS A 258 -14.81 6.71 3.18
CA CYS A 258 -14.29 6.45 1.83
C CYS A 258 -15.34 5.67 1.02
N TRP A 259 -15.98 6.33 0.05
CA TRP A 259 -16.96 5.71 -0.84
C TRP A 259 -16.25 4.97 -1.99
N PRO A 260 -16.69 3.76 -2.37
CA PRO A 260 -16.12 3.04 -3.51
C PRO A 260 -16.67 3.54 -4.86
N THR A 261 -17.49 4.59 -4.85
CA THR A 261 -18.11 5.18 -6.04
C THR A 261 -17.51 6.53 -6.37
N MET A 262 -17.46 6.86 -7.67
CA MET A 262 -16.88 8.10 -8.20
C MET A 262 -17.75 8.68 -9.34
N PRO A 263 -17.73 10.00 -9.57
CA PRO A 263 -18.29 10.56 -10.79
C PRO A 263 -17.47 10.07 -12.01
N ASN A 264 -18.09 10.03 -13.18
CA ASN A 264 -17.37 9.84 -14.44
C ASN A 264 -16.76 11.18 -14.88
N ALA A 265 -15.77 11.66 -14.13
CA ALA A 265 -15.14 12.97 -14.28
C ALA A 265 -13.65 12.88 -13.97
N PRO A 266 -12.84 13.90 -14.36
CA PRO A 266 -11.43 13.95 -14.00
C PRO A 266 -11.20 13.80 -12.49
N TYR A 267 -10.11 13.11 -12.15
CA TYR A 267 -9.72 12.86 -10.78
C TYR A 267 -9.42 14.16 -10.04
N THR A 268 -9.89 14.26 -8.79
CA THR A 268 -9.45 15.26 -7.82
C THR A 268 -8.96 14.54 -6.57
N GLN A 269 -7.97 15.11 -5.89
CA GLN A 269 -7.39 14.48 -4.70
C GLN A 269 -8.42 14.28 -3.57
N GLU A 270 -9.32 15.25 -3.39
CA GLU A 270 -10.45 15.17 -2.46
C GLU A 270 -11.36 13.96 -2.76
N ASN A 271 -11.80 13.82 -4.02
CA ASN A 271 -12.64 12.70 -4.42
C ASN A 271 -11.87 11.37 -4.40
N GLY A 272 -10.57 11.38 -4.71
CA GLY A 272 -9.71 10.20 -4.55
C GLY A 272 -9.76 9.66 -3.13
N ASN A 273 -9.60 10.56 -2.15
CA ASN A 273 -9.53 10.22 -0.73
C ASN A 273 -10.86 9.79 -0.14
N ALA A 274 -11.92 10.56 -0.35
CA ALA A 274 -13.22 10.33 0.27
C ALA A 274 -14.18 9.52 -0.62
N GLY A 275 -13.94 9.44 -1.93
CA GLY A 275 -14.94 8.98 -2.89
C GLY A 275 -16.18 9.88 -2.93
N VAL A 276 -17.13 9.55 -3.79
CA VAL A 276 -18.38 10.28 -3.93
C VAL A 276 -19.56 9.33 -3.79
N ARG A 277 -20.38 9.52 -2.74
CA ARG A 277 -21.58 8.70 -2.53
C ARG A 277 -22.51 8.78 -3.74
N GLY A 278 -22.92 7.63 -4.25
CA GLY A 278 -23.85 7.56 -5.39
C GLY A 278 -23.22 7.97 -6.72
N GLY A 279 -21.89 8.04 -6.80
CA GLY A 279 -21.17 8.23 -8.06
C GLY A 279 -21.52 7.17 -9.11
N ALA A 280 -21.44 7.56 -10.38
CA ALA A 280 -21.82 6.73 -11.52
C ALA A 280 -20.90 5.53 -11.77
N LEU A 281 -19.64 5.60 -11.30
CA LEU A 281 -18.65 4.54 -11.47
C LEU A 281 -18.44 3.82 -10.14
N TRP A 282 -18.30 2.49 -10.19
CA TRP A 282 -17.70 1.73 -9.10
C TRP A 282 -16.19 1.76 -9.33
N TRP A 283 -15.48 2.57 -8.56
CA TRP A 283 -14.06 2.83 -8.74
C TRP A 283 -13.39 2.95 -7.37
N PRO A 284 -13.26 1.85 -6.61
CA PRO A 284 -12.82 1.84 -5.22
C PRO A 284 -11.38 2.31 -5.06
N ALA A 285 -11.06 2.88 -3.90
CA ALA A 285 -9.71 3.34 -3.60
C ALA A 285 -8.80 2.19 -3.14
N GLU A 286 -7.58 2.18 -3.65
CA GLU A 286 -6.44 1.51 -3.03
C GLU A 286 -5.62 2.52 -2.24
N THR A 287 -5.28 2.15 -1.00
CA THR A 287 -4.50 2.99 -0.10
C THR A 287 -3.07 2.49 -0.06
N ASN A 288 -2.15 3.12 -0.79
CA ASN A 288 -0.74 2.74 -0.89
C ASN A 288 0.15 3.56 0.07
N THR A 289 1.19 2.92 0.63
CA THR A 289 2.30 3.59 1.33
C THR A 289 3.50 2.66 1.40
N SER A 290 4.66 3.15 1.83
CA SER A 290 5.84 2.34 2.09
C SER A 290 6.05 2.07 3.57
N ILE A 291 6.65 0.92 3.87
CA ILE A 291 7.14 0.57 5.22
C ILE A 291 8.28 1.51 5.65
N ARG A 292 8.91 2.21 4.69
CA ARG A 292 10.00 3.19 4.88
C ARG A 292 9.59 4.58 4.37
N PRO A 293 10.39 5.64 4.62
CA PRO A 293 10.16 6.94 4.02
C PRO A 293 10.27 6.94 2.49
N GLY A 294 11.16 6.16 1.87
CA GLY A 294 11.24 5.96 0.43
C GLY A 294 10.44 4.76 -0.08
N TRP A 295 10.20 4.72 -1.39
CA TRP A 295 9.71 3.55 -2.10
C TRP A 295 10.82 2.55 -2.38
N PHE A 296 12.05 3.00 -2.66
CA PHE A 296 13.21 2.13 -2.82
C PHE A 296 14.00 1.98 -1.53
N TYR A 297 14.92 1.02 -1.50
CA TYR A 297 15.77 0.82 -0.33
C TYR A 297 16.84 1.91 -0.26
N HIS A 298 16.87 2.60 0.88
CA HIS A 298 17.92 3.52 1.29
C HIS A 298 18.45 3.10 2.66
N ALA A 299 19.77 2.98 2.80
CA ALA A 299 20.38 2.60 4.08
C ALA A 299 20.18 3.67 5.18
N ASP A 300 19.97 4.93 4.79
CA ASP A 300 19.64 6.06 5.68
C ASP A 300 18.24 5.93 6.30
N GLU A 301 17.48 4.93 5.89
CA GLU A 301 16.11 4.68 6.31
C GLU A 301 15.98 3.40 7.13
N ASP A 302 17.07 2.67 7.38
CA ASP A 302 17.06 1.45 8.20
C ASP A 302 16.55 1.71 9.62
N GLY A 303 16.89 2.87 10.19
CA GLY A 303 16.37 3.33 11.49
C GLY A 303 14.92 3.83 11.46
N LYS A 304 14.38 4.12 10.26
CA LYS A 304 13.13 4.86 10.04
C LYS A 304 11.99 3.97 9.53
N VAL A 305 12.15 2.65 9.62
CA VAL A 305 11.11 1.68 9.28
C VAL A 305 9.91 1.89 10.21
N ARG A 306 8.69 1.92 9.66
CA ARG A 306 7.45 2.05 10.43
C ARG A 306 7.39 0.98 11.52
N SER A 307 6.94 1.34 12.72
CA SER A 307 6.75 0.36 13.80
C SER A 307 5.56 -0.57 13.52
N PRO A 308 5.48 -1.74 14.18
CA PRO A 308 4.32 -2.61 14.09
C PRO A 308 2.99 -1.91 14.44
N GLU A 309 2.99 -1.02 15.44
CA GLU A 309 1.83 -0.23 15.86
C GLU A 309 1.40 0.76 14.76
N ASN A 310 2.37 1.37 14.07
CA ASN A 310 2.10 2.22 12.92
C ASN A 310 1.44 1.44 11.78
N LEU A 311 1.86 0.19 11.53
CA LEU A 311 1.22 -0.68 10.54
C LEU A 311 -0.20 -1.09 10.93
N VAL A 312 -0.49 -1.28 12.23
CA VAL A 312 -1.88 -1.47 12.71
C VAL A 312 -2.72 -0.23 12.43
N ARG A 313 -2.19 0.97 12.68
CA ARG A 313 -2.87 2.22 12.32
C ARG A 313 -3.13 2.30 10.82
N TYR A 314 -2.16 1.91 9.99
CA TYR A 314 -2.34 1.89 8.54
C TYR A 314 -3.45 0.92 8.12
N PHE A 315 -3.54 -0.28 8.70
CA PHE A 315 -4.67 -1.19 8.51
C PHE A 315 -6.01 -0.52 8.89
N ASP A 316 -6.05 0.20 10.02
CA ASP A 316 -7.24 0.90 10.50
C ASP A 316 -7.63 2.10 9.60
N THR A 317 -6.67 2.75 8.95
CA THR A 317 -6.92 3.86 8.01
C THR A 317 -7.06 3.42 6.56
N SER A 318 -7.13 2.11 6.29
CA SER A 318 -7.31 1.53 4.95
C SER A 318 -8.39 0.43 4.95
N VAL A 319 -8.00 -0.80 5.27
CA VAL A 319 -8.84 -2.00 5.31
C VAL A 319 -10.08 -1.83 6.18
N ALA A 320 -9.93 -1.17 7.32
CA ALA A 320 -11.04 -0.88 8.23
C ALA A 320 -12.00 0.21 7.71
N ARG A 321 -11.62 0.97 6.69
CA ARG A 321 -12.44 2.00 6.00
C ARG A 321 -12.99 1.53 4.64
N GLY A 322 -12.78 0.26 4.30
CA GLY A 322 -13.34 -0.37 3.11
C GLY A 322 -12.49 -0.21 1.84
N THR A 323 -11.23 0.22 1.99
CA THR A 323 -10.23 0.22 0.92
C THR A 323 -9.31 -1.00 1.06
N ASN A 324 -8.44 -1.23 0.07
CA ASN A 324 -7.34 -2.18 0.22
C ASN A 324 -6.05 -1.46 0.67
N MET A 325 -5.26 -2.16 1.48
CA MET A 325 -3.92 -1.76 1.93
C MET A 325 -2.86 -2.29 0.95
N ASN A 326 -2.08 -1.39 0.35
CA ASN A 326 -0.94 -1.72 -0.50
C ASN A 326 0.38 -1.25 0.13
N LEU A 327 1.05 -2.14 0.87
CA LEU A 327 2.26 -1.83 1.65
C LEU A 327 3.54 -2.12 0.87
N ASN A 328 4.32 -1.10 0.55
CA ASN A 328 5.60 -1.29 -0.12
C ASN A 328 6.70 -1.86 0.78
N LEU A 329 7.40 -2.87 0.27
CA LEU A 329 8.51 -3.60 0.88
C LEU A 329 9.72 -3.56 -0.08
N PRO A 330 10.67 -2.62 0.08
CA PRO A 330 11.79 -2.50 -0.82
C PRO A 330 12.90 -3.53 -0.49
N PRO A 331 13.33 -4.37 -1.45
CA PRO A 331 14.52 -5.18 -1.28
C PRO A 331 15.78 -4.30 -1.27
N ASP A 332 16.73 -4.64 -0.43
CA ASP A 332 18.04 -4.00 -0.37
C ASP A 332 18.95 -4.45 -1.53
N ARG A 333 20.21 -4.02 -1.52
CA ARG A 333 21.20 -4.35 -2.56
C ARG A 333 21.59 -5.83 -2.62
N ARG A 334 21.25 -6.64 -1.62
CA ARG A 334 21.35 -8.10 -1.71
C ARG A 334 20.23 -8.66 -2.59
N GLY A 335 19.12 -7.93 -2.75
CA GLY A 335 17.91 -8.42 -3.38
C GLY A 335 16.99 -9.14 -2.38
N ARG A 336 16.98 -8.69 -1.12
CA ARG A 336 16.18 -9.25 -0.01
C ARG A 336 15.52 -8.14 0.80
N ILE A 337 14.39 -8.45 1.45
CA ILE A 337 13.83 -7.57 2.47
C ILE A 337 14.76 -7.58 3.69
N ALA A 338 15.11 -6.40 4.20
CA ALA A 338 16.00 -6.27 5.35
C ALA A 338 15.43 -6.96 6.61
N ASP A 339 16.31 -7.51 7.46
CA ASP A 339 15.88 -8.36 8.58
C ASP A 339 15.00 -7.63 9.60
N HIS A 340 15.25 -6.33 9.81
CA HIS A 340 14.41 -5.49 10.66
C HIS A 340 12.99 -5.36 10.09
N ASP A 341 12.86 -5.07 8.79
CA ASP A 341 11.57 -4.96 8.10
C ASP A 341 10.80 -6.28 8.22
N VAL A 342 11.47 -7.42 8.07
CA VAL A 342 10.87 -8.75 8.28
C VAL A 342 10.36 -8.90 9.72
N ALA A 343 11.12 -8.46 10.72
CA ALA A 343 10.71 -8.53 12.13
C ALA A 343 9.47 -7.65 12.42
N VAL A 344 9.44 -6.43 11.87
CA VAL A 344 8.28 -5.53 11.93
C VAL A 344 7.06 -6.17 11.29
N LEU A 345 7.21 -6.68 10.05
CA LEU A 345 6.13 -7.35 9.33
C LEU A 345 5.60 -8.54 10.10
N LYS A 346 6.48 -9.38 10.65
CA LYS A 346 6.08 -10.53 11.45
C LYS A 346 5.26 -10.10 12.67
N SER A 347 5.72 -9.10 13.41
CA SER A 347 5.00 -8.61 14.60
C SER A 347 3.62 -8.05 14.23
N PHE A 348 3.54 -7.21 13.21
CA PHE A 348 2.27 -6.70 12.68
C PHE A 348 1.33 -7.83 12.24
N GLY A 349 1.83 -8.75 11.41
CA GLY A 349 1.02 -9.84 10.88
C GLY A 349 0.54 -10.81 11.95
N ASP A 350 1.36 -11.08 12.99
CA ASP A 350 0.96 -11.89 14.14
C ASP A 350 -0.17 -11.20 14.92
N ALA A 351 -0.08 -9.88 15.14
CA ALA A 351 -1.11 -9.10 15.81
C ALA A 351 -2.44 -9.08 15.05
N ILE A 352 -2.41 -8.88 13.73
CA ILE A 352 -3.61 -8.91 12.87
C ILE A 352 -4.23 -10.31 12.88
N ARG A 353 -3.45 -11.37 12.68
CA ARG A 353 -3.95 -12.75 12.73
C ARG A 353 -4.59 -13.06 14.07
N ALA A 354 -3.95 -12.70 15.18
CA ALA A 354 -4.46 -12.95 16.52
C ALA A 354 -5.74 -12.14 16.81
N SER A 355 -5.79 -10.87 16.39
CA SER A 355 -6.95 -9.99 16.60
C SER A 355 -8.22 -10.53 15.94
N PHE A 356 -8.12 -11.11 14.74
CA PHE A 356 -9.26 -11.60 13.96
C PHE A 356 -9.44 -13.13 14.01
N ALA A 357 -8.67 -13.84 14.84
CA ALA A 357 -8.72 -15.31 14.93
C ALA A 357 -10.05 -15.82 15.49
N ILE A 358 -10.60 -15.13 16.48
CA ILE A 358 -11.79 -15.55 17.21
C ILE A 358 -12.85 -14.46 17.09
N ASP A 359 -13.93 -14.80 16.39
CA ASP A 359 -15.13 -13.98 16.32
C ASP A 359 -16.04 -14.31 17.48
N LEU A 360 -16.18 -13.31 18.35
CA LEU A 360 -16.95 -13.37 19.58
C LEU A 360 -18.47 -13.31 19.32
N ALA A 361 -18.90 -13.00 18.08
CA ALA A 361 -20.30 -13.10 17.68
C ALA A 361 -20.71 -14.51 17.22
N LYS A 362 -19.76 -15.43 17.03
CA LYS A 362 -20.06 -16.78 16.56
C LYS A 362 -20.96 -17.51 17.57
N GLY A 363 -22.11 -17.99 17.09
CA GLY A 363 -23.12 -18.67 17.91
C GLY A 363 -24.10 -17.73 18.61
N ALA A 364 -24.01 -16.42 18.38
CA ALA A 364 -25.03 -15.47 18.81
C ALA A 364 -26.38 -15.74 18.14
N LYS A 365 -27.45 -15.28 18.78
CA LYS A 365 -28.77 -15.17 18.16
C LYS A 365 -28.91 -13.78 17.55
N ALA A 366 -29.34 -13.70 16.29
CA ALA A 366 -29.61 -12.42 15.63
C ALA A 366 -31.13 -12.16 15.62
N SER A 367 -31.52 -10.91 15.83
CA SER A 367 -32.90 -10.45 15.66
C SER A 367 -32.89 -9.07 15.04
N ALA A 368 -33.95 -8.69 14.31
CA ALA A 368 -34.04 -7.40 13.67
C ALA A 368 -35.44 -6.80 13.79
N SER A 369 -35.54 -5.48 13.69
CA SER A 369 -36.82 -4.79 13.65
C SER A 369 -37.64 -5.10 12.39
N ALA A 370 -36.98 -5.58 11.34
CA ALA A 370 -37.62 -6.07 10.11
C ALA A 370 -36.72 -7.10 9.40
N SER A 371 -37.33 -8.00 8.64
CA SER A 371 -36.65 -8.89 7.70
C SER A 371 -37.54 -9.08 6.48
N ARG A 372 -36.93 -9.19 5.29
CA ARG A 372 -37.64 -9.42 4.03
C ARG A 372 -38.36 -10.77 4.00
N GLY A 373 -37.96 -11.72 4.85
CA GLY A 373 -38.52 -13.06 4.91
C GLY A 373 -37.49 -14.15 4.58
N PRO A 374 -37.94 -15.36 4.18
CA PRO A 374 -37.07 -16.51 3.96
C PRO A 374 -35.91 -16.21 3.00
N GLY A 375 -34.69 -16.56 3.41
CA GLY A 375 -33.44 -16.28 2.71
C GLY A 375 -32.75 -14.96 3.05
N PHE A 376 -33.40 -14.07 3.81
CA PHE A 376 -32.89 -12.77 4.23
C PHE A 376 -33.02 -12.55 5.74
N GLU A 377 -32.94 -13.64 6.50
CA GLU A 377 -33.09 -13.65 7.95
C GLU A 377 -31.93 -12.91 8.64
N PRO A 378 -32.13 -12.33 9.83
CA PRO A 378 -31.07 -11.65 10.59
C PRO A 378 -29.81 -12.51 10.80
N GLU A 379 -29.96 -13.81 10.96
CA GLU A 379 -28.88 -14.77 11.24
C GLU A 379 -27.88 -14.91 10.09
N ARG A 380 -28.24 -14.47 8.89
CA ARG A 380 -27.36 -14.47 7.70
C ARG A 380 -26.06 -13.69 7.94
N VAL A 381 -26.10 -12.67 8.80
CA VAL A 381 -24.89 -11.87 9.15
C VAL A 381 -23.84 -12.65 9.96
N LEU A 382 -24.18 -13.85 10.45
CA LEU A 382 -23.33 -14.69 11.30
C LEU A 382 -22.79 -15.93 10.57
N ASP A 383 -23.27 -16.23 9.37
CA ASP A 383 -22.98 -17.49 8.68
C ASP A 383 -21.65 -17.51 7.90
N ARG A 384 -21.02 -16.34 7.75
CA ARG A 384 -19.76 -16.11 7.00
C ARG A 384 -19.79 -16.56 5.55
N GLN A 385 -20.97 -16.62 4.94
CA GLN A 385 -21.13 -16.94 3.54
C GLN A 385 -21.12 -15.64 2.73
N PRO A 386 -20.15 -15.42 1.82
CA PRO A 386 -20.04 -14.18 1.06
C PRO A 386 -21.28 -13.80 0.24
N ASP A 387 -22.07 -14.80 -0.13
CA ASP A 387 -23.28 -14.64 -0.95
C ASP A 387 -24.56 -14.61 -0.12
N SER A 388 -24.45 -14.56 1.21
CA SER A 388 -25.55 -14.52 2.17
C SER A 388 -25.64 -13.14 2.82
N TYR A 389 -26.86 -12.66 3.06
CA TYR A 389 -27.07 -11.35 3.69
C TYR A 389 -28.44 -11.22 4.33
N TRP A 390 -28.52 -10.42 5.38
CA TRP A 390 -29.76 -9.91 5.93
C TRP A 390 -30.22 -8.68 5.14
N SER A 391 -31.52 -8.60 4.88
CA SER A 391 -32.16 -7.45 4.25
C SER A 391 -33.57 -7.26 4.79
N THR A 392 -34.09 -6.04 4.70
CA THR A 392 -35.47 -5.67 5.05
C THR A 392 -36.36 -5.55 3.80
N PRO A 393 -37.69 -5.39 3.98
CA PRO A 393 -38.59 -4.87 2.95
C PRO A 393 -38.07 -3.54 2.37
N ASP A 394 -38.39 -3.25 1.11
CA ASP A 394 -37.78 -2.15 0.35
C ASP A 394 -38.01 -0.76 0.96
N ASP A 395 -39.13 -0.56 1.63
CA ASP A 395 -39.56 0.68 2.29
C ASP A 395 -38.94 0.87 3.69
N VAL A 396 -38.30 -0.15 4.26
CA VAL A 396 -37.67 -0.07 5.58
C VAL A 396 -36.17 0.21 5.44
N THR A 397 -35.78 1.49 5.54
CA THR A 397 -34.40 1.95 5.30
C THR A 397 -33.59 2.24 6.57
N THR A 398 -34.23 2.36 7.74
CA THR A 398 -33.56 2.63 9.03
C THR A 398 -33.80 1.53 10.10
N PRO A 399 -33.59 0.24 9.76
CA PRO A 399 -33.82 -0.85 10.71
C PRO A 399 -32.76 -0.94 11.81
N THR A 400 -33.05 -1.79 12.80
CA THR A 400 -32.08 -2.24 13.79
C THR A 400 -31.86 -3.74 13.68
N LEU A 401 -30.63 -4.18 13.96
CA LEU A 401 -30.19 -5.57 14.01
C LEU A 401 -29.44 -5.78 15.32
N THR A 402 -29.89 -6.72 16.15
CA THR A 402 -29.31 -7.01 17.47
C THR A 402 -28.76 -8.42 17.50
N LEU A 403 -27.51 -8.54 17.95
CA LEU A 403 -26.87 -9.78 18.31
C LEU A 403 -27.01 -9.99 19.82
N GLU A 404 -27.52 -11.14 20.21
CA GLU A 404 -27.53 -11.63 21.59
C GLU A 404 -26.52 -12.77 21.70
N LEU A 405 -25.41 -12.49 22.39
CA LEU A 405 -24.32 -13.42 22.60
C LEU A 405 -24.70 -14.46 23.66
N SER A 406 -24.07 -15.64 23.62
CA SER A 406 -24.32 -16.71 24.59
C SER A 406 -23.93 -16.31 26.02
N ALA A 407 -22.91 -15.47 26.16
CA ALA A 407 -22.46 -14.85 27.40
C ALA A 407 -21.98 -13.42 27.11
N ALA A 408 -21.71 -12.63 28.16
CA ALA A 408 -21.04 -11.34 27.96
C ALA A 408 -19.62 -11.58 27.45
N HIS A 409 -19.25 -10.91 26.35
CA HIS A 409 -17.89 -10.95 25.80
C HIS A 409 -17.29 -9.55 25.81
N SER A 410 -15.98 -9.47 26.06
CA SER A 410 -15.21 -8.22 25.95
C SER A 410 -14.64 -8.09 24.54
N PHE A 411 -14.99 -7.00 23.85
CA PHE A 411 -14.56 -6.71 22.49
C PHE A 411 -14.23 -5.23 22.32
N ASP A 412 -13.38 -4.91 21.35
CA ASP A 412 -13.00 -3.56 20.95
C ASP A 412 -12.84 -3.42 19.43
N LEU A 413 -13.15 -4.47 18.68
CA LEU A 413 -13.18 -4.47 17.22
C LEU A 413 -14.55 -4.95 16.75
N ILE A 414 -15.26 -4.11 15.99
CA ILE A 414 -16.57 -4.43 15.42
C ILE A 414 -16.46 -4.38 13.91
N ARG A 415 -16.69 -5.50 13.23
CA ARG A 415 -16.64 -5.58 11.77
C ARG A 415 -18.05 -5.69 11.18
N LEU A 416 -18.33 -4.85 10.19
CA LEU A 416 -19.53 -4.87 9.36
C LEU A 416 -19.15 -4.99 7.90
N ARG A 417 -19.98 -5.68 7.10
CA ARG A 417 -19.86 -5.73 5.64
C ARG A 417 -21.22 -5.62 4.96
N GLU A 418 -21.26 -4.95 3.81
CA GLU A 418 -22.42 -4.99 2.92
C GLU A 418 -22.25 -6.06 1.84
N TYR A 419 -23.38 -6.53 1.29
CA TYR A 419 -23.38 -7.39 0.12
C TYR A 419 -23.21 -6.55 -1.16
N LEU A 420 -21.94 -6.33 -1.53
CA LEU A 420 -21.55 -5.43 -2.62
C LEU A 420 -22.16 -5.70 -3.99
N PRO A 421 -22.57 -6.92 -4.39
CA PRO A 421 -23.29 -7.10 -5.66
C PRO A 421 -24.59 -6.27 -5.78
N LEU A 422 -25.09 -5.69 -4.67
CA LEU A 422 -26.22 -4.76 -4.67
C LEU A 422 -25.81 -3.29 -4.50
N GLY A 423 -24.52 -2.97 -4.53
CA GLY A 423 -23.96 -1.64 -4.30
C GLY A 423 -23.75 -1.33 -2.81
N VAL A 424 -23.29 -0.11 -2.51
CA VAL A 424 -23.17 0.40 -1.13
C VAL A 424 -24.46 1.10 -0.75
N ARG A 425 -25.14 0.61 0.30
CA ARG A 425 -26.52 1.00 0.62
C ARG A 425 -26.57 1.81 1.91
N VAL A 426 -25.85 1.46 2.95
CA VAL A 426 -25.87 2.23 4.21
C VAL A 426 -25.07 3.53 4.08
N THR A 427 -25.71 4.67 4.37
CA THR A 427 -25.04 5.98 4.41
C THR A 427 -24.42 6.23 5.77
N ARG A 428 -25.20 6.03 6.85
CA ARG A 428 -24.79 6.29 8.23
C ARG A 428 -25.41 5.28 9.18
N PHE A 429 -24.66 4.87 10.19
CA PHE A 429 -25.08 3.88 11.16
C PHE A 429 -24.45 4.12 12.54
N ALA A 430 -25.04 3.52 13.57
CA ALA A 430 -24.45 3.47 14.91
C ALA A 430 -24.39 2.05 15.43
N ILE A 431 -23.38 1.78 16.26
CA ILE A 431 -23.30 0.58 17.09
C ILE A 431 -23.59 0.96 18.53
N ASP A 432 -24.51 0.23 19.16
CA ASP A 432 -24.77 0.29 20.59
C ASP A 432 -24.46 -1.05 21.25
N ALA A 433 -24.19 -1.04 22.55
CA ALA A 433 -24.20 -2.22 23.39
C ALA A 433 -25.01 -1.99 24.66
N GLU A 434 -25.58 -3.07 25.19
CA GLU A 434 -26.26 -3.04 26.49
C GLU A 434 -25.21 -3.23 27.60
N VAL A 435 -24.98 -2.18 28.37
CA VAL A 435 -24.04 -2.12 29.49
C VAL A 435 -24.83 -1.66 30.72
N ASP A 436 -24.74 -2.43 31.81
CA ASP A 436 -25.49 -2.19 33.05
C ASP A 436 -27.01 -2.05 32.83
N GLY A 437 -27.56 -2.84 31.90
CA GLY A 437 -28.98 -2.84 31.54
C GLY A 437 -29.43 -1.64 30.71
N GLN A 438 -28.50 -0.79 30.25
CA GLN A 438 -28.80 0.37 29.41
C GLN A 438 -28.09 0.30 28.06
N TRP A 439 -28.79 0.71 27.01
CA TRP A 439 -28.18 0.85 25.69
C TRP A 439 -27.26 2.08 25.66
N GLN A 440 -25.97 1.84 25.45
CA GLN A 440 -24.97 2.87 25.27
C GLN A 440 -24.46 2.85 23.84
N ARG A 441 -24.37 4.02 23.21
CA ARG A 441 -23.76 4.15 21.88
C ARG A 441 -22.25 3.98 22.00
N LEU A 442 -21.70 3.01 21.29
CA LEU A 442 -20.27 2.74 21.23
C LEU A 442 -19.58 3.55 20.13
N ALA A 443 -20.24 3.66 18.98
CA ALA A 443 -19.70 4.36 17.81
C ALA A 443 -20.82 4.81 16.85
N GLU A 444 -20.53 5.83 16.06
CA GLU A 444 -21.31 6.26 14.89
C GLU A 444 -20.36 6.48 13.72
N ALA A 445 -20.71 5.99 12.55
CA ALA A 445 -19.87 6.09 11.35
C ALA A 445 -20.72 6.13 10.07
N GLN A 446 -20.06 6.49 8.97
CA GLN A 446 -20.64 6.48 7.62
C GLN A 446 -20.02 5.36 6.78
N CYS A 447 -20.65 5.00 5.66
CA CYS A 447 -20.15 4.00 4.69
C CYS A 447 -19.71 2.65 5.32
N ILE A 448 -20.55 1.62 5.24
CA ILE A 448 -20.11 0.27 5.58
C ILE A 448 -19.30 -0.31 4.42
N GLY A 449 -19.88 -0.31 3.21
CA GLY A 449 -19.18 -0.71 1.99
C GLY A 449 -18.65 -2.13 2.04
N ALA A 450 -17.47 -2.34 1.43
CA ALA A 450 -16.82 -3.65 1.39
C ALA A 450 -16.52 -4.18 2.80
N GLN A 451 -16.11 -3.27 3.67
CA GLN A 451 -15.85 -3.55 5.07
C GLN A 451 -15.73 -2.26 5.87
N ARG A 452 -16.28 -2.27 7.07
CA ARG A 452 -16.04 -1.26 8.09
C ARG A 452 -15.65 -1.94 9.39
N ILE A 453 -14.46 -1.64 9.92
CA ILE A 453 -14.01 -2.12 11.23
C ILE A 453 -13.91 -0.91 12.16
N LEU A 454 -14.69 -0.93 13.24
CA LEU A 454 -14.65 0.10 14.28
C LEU A 454 -13.78 -0.41 15.43
N ARG A 455 -12.67 0.29 15.67
CA ARG A 455 -11.85 0.10 16.86
C ARG A 455 -12.33 1.04 17.97
N LEU A 456 -12.69 0.49 19.11
CA LEU A 456 -13.06 1.26 20.30
C LEU A 456 -11.80 1.65 21.08
N ASP A 457 -11.83 2.79 21.76
CA ASP A 457 -10.72 3.26 22.61
C ASP A 457 -10.38 2.28 23.74
N ARG A 458 -11.39 1.53 24.17
CA ARG A 458 -11.26 0.51 25.21
C ARG A 458 -12.22 -0.65 24.98
N PRO A 459 -11.91 -1.82 25.56
CA PRO A 459 -12.76 -3.00 25.48
C PRO A 459 -14.09 -2.75 26.20
N VAL A 460 -15.18 -3.18 25.58
CA VAL A 460 -16.53 -3.14 26.15
C VAL A 460 -16.99 -4.57 26.37
N ALA A 461 -17.46 -4.86 27.58
CA ALA A 461 -18.08 -6.14 27.91
C ALA A 461 -19.60 -6.03 27.76
N ALA A 462 -20.19 -6.79 26.85
CA ALA A 462 -21.63 -6.79 26.65
C ALA A 462 -22.13 -8.15 26.16
N ARG A 463 -23.39 -8.48 26.51
CA ARG A 463 -24.11 -9.64 25.97
C ARG A 463 -24.95 -9.27 24.74
N ARG A 464 -25.40 -8.03 24.63
CA ARG A 464 -26.22 -7.55 23.52
C ARG A 464 -25.54 -6.39 22.82
N VAL A 465 -25.44 -6.49 21.50
CA VAL A 465 -24.83 -5.48 20.63
C VAL A 465 -25.76 -5.23 19.46
N ARG A 466 -25.97 -3.97 19.09
CA ARG A 466 -26.97 -3.56 18.11
C ARG A 466 -26.38 -2.65 17.05
N LEU A 467 -26.58 -3.01 15.79
CA LEU A 467 -26.46 -2.12 14.64
C LEU A 467 -27.78 -1.34 14.49
N ARG A 468 -27.68 -0.02 14.38
CA ARG A 468 -28.78 0.86 13.94
C ARG A 468 -28.40 1.51 12.62
N VAL A 469 -29.16 1.23 11.57
CA VAL A 469 -29.04 1.99 10.32
C VAL A 469 -29.76 3.32 10.54
N LEU A 470 -29.00 4.40 10.50
CA LEU A 470 -29.52 5.75 10.77
C LEU A 470 -29.94 6.45 9.47
N GLU A 471 -29.32 6.07 8.36
CA GLU A 471 -29.58 6.64 7.05
C GLU A 471 -29.18 5.66 5.94
N ALA A 472 -30.11 5.39 5.03
CA ALA A 472 -29.86 4.68 3.78
C ALA A 472 -30.90 5.09 2.73
N PRO A 473 -30.53 5.30 1.46
CA PRO A 473 -31.46 5.62 0.37
C PRO A 473 -32.37 4.45 -0.04
N VAL A 474 -32.00 3.22 0.33
CA VAL A 474 -32.74 1.97 0.08
C VAL A 474 -32.56 1.06 1.29
N CYS A 475 -33.31 -0.05 1.36
CA CYS A 475 -33.10 -1.06 2.41
C CYS A 475 -31.61 -1.47 2.53
N PRO A 476 -31.10 -1.88 3.71
CA PRO A 476 -29.73 -2.39 3.82
C PRO A 476 -29.59 -3.81 3.25
N ALA A 477 -28.37 -4.21 2.94
CA ALA A 477 -27.99 -5.59 2.65
C ALA A 477 -26.69 -5.91 3.39
N ILE A 478 -26.80 -6.42 4.63
CA ILE A 478 -25.65 -6.66 5.51
C ILE A 478 -25.25 -8.13 5.41
N SER A 479 -24.01 -8.40 5.02
CA SER A 479 -23.47 -9.76 4.88
C SER A 479 -22.72 -10.23 6.12
N GLU A 480 -22.25 -9.31 6.97
CA GLU A 480 -21.49 -9.67 8.16
C GLU A 480 -21.70 -8.68 9.31
N PHE A 481 -21.83 -9.20 10.53
CA PHE A 481 -21.69 -8.45 11.79
C PHE A 481 -20.92 -9.32 12.79
N ALA A 482 -19.64 -8.99 12.98
CA ALA A 482 -18.70 -9.76 13.79
C ALA A 482 -18.01 -8.91 14.86
N LEU A 483 -17.60 -9.56 15.95
CA LEU A 483 -16.98 -8.93 17.12
C LEU A 483 -15.63 -9.57 17.41
N PHE A 484 -14.60 -8.77 17.69
CA PHE A 484 -13.24 -9.24 17.89
C PHE A 484 -12.56 -8.52 19.04
N ARG A 485 -11.45 -9.10 19.50
CA ARG A 485 -10.58 -8.54 20.54
C ARG A 485 -9.25 -8.17 19.91
N ALA A 486 -8.87 -6.91 19.96
CA ALA A 486 -7.56 -6.47 19.48
C ALA A 486 -6.43 -7.10 20.30
N VAL A 487 -5.38 -7.51 19.59
CA VAL A 487 -4.10 -7.93 20.15
C VAL A 487 -3.06 -6.91 19.71
N ALA A 488 -2.38 -6.29 20.68
CA ALA A 488 -1.31 -5.35 20.39
C ALA A 488 -0.12 -6.08 19.76
N PRO A 489 0.56 -5.48 18.76
CA PRO A 489 1.79 -6.05 18.24
C PRO A 489 2.91 -5.99 19.27
N VAL A 490 3.89 -6.86 19.11
CA VAL A 490 5.11 -6.86 19.93
C VAL A 490 6.03 -5.76 19.40
N ALA A 491 6.45 -4.83 20.25
CA ALA A 491 7.36 -3.78 19.86
C ALA A 491 8.67 -4.38 19.31
N VAL A 492 9.14 -3.82 18.19
CA VAL A 492 10.43 -4.17 17.58
C VAL A 492 11.38 -3.00 17.82
N ALA A 493 12.52 -3.28 18.47
CA ALA A 493 13.52 -2.27 18.72
C ALA A 493 14.15 -1.81 17.39
N ARG A 494 14.26 -0.49 17.21
CA ARG A 494 14.86 0.09 16.01
C ARG A 494 16.33 -0.31 15.90
N PRO A 495 16.83 -0.58 14.69
CA PRO A 495 18.21 -0.93 14.49
C PRO A 495 19.05 0.35 14.49
N THR A 496 20.28 0.26 14.98
CA THR A 496 21.30 1.23 14.58
C THR A 496 21.73 0.91 13.16
N THR A 497 21.70 1.90 12.26
CA THR A 497 22.21 1.72 10.90
C THR A 497 23.67 1.26 10.92
N ASN A 498 23.95 0.19 10.18
CA ASN A 498 25.30 -0.40 10.07
C ASN A 498 25.95 -0.10 8.72
N ALA A 499 25.33 0.76 7.91
CA ALA A 499 25.91 1.14 6.63
C ALA A 499 27.21 1.92 6.87
N PRO A 500 28.32 1.54 6.20
CA PRO A 500 29.66 2.01 6.55
C PRO A 500 29.86 3.51 6.31
N ASP A 501 29.00 4.11 5.49
CA ASP A 501 29.02 5.53 5.17
C ASP A 501 27.95 6.34 5.92
N VAL A 502 27.02 5.73 6.66
CA VAL A 502 25.97 6.44 7.42
C VAL A 502 26.44 6.67 8.85
N LEU A 503 26.31 7.91 9.34
CA LEU A 503 26.65 8.25 10.71
C LEU A 503 25.43 8.09 11.62
N SER A 504 25.59 7.36 12.71
CA SER A 504 24.57 7.31 13.76
C SER A 504 24.40 8.68 14.42
N THR A 505 23.14 9.10 14.57
CA THR A 505 22.71 10.29 15.31
C THR A 505 22.78 10.08 16.84
N ALA A 506 23.08 8.87 17.30
CA ALA A 506 23.18 8.55 18.72
C ALA A 506 24.23 9.44 19.41
N GLY A 507 23.79 10.15 20.45
CA GLY A 507 24.63 11.08 21.22
C GLY A 507 24.74 12.48 20.63
N TRP A 508 24.15 12.75 19.46
CA TRP A 508 24.06 14.10 18.92
C TRP A 508 23.07 14.95 19.71
N ARG A 509 23.22 16.27 19.66
CA ARG A 509 22.36 17.20 20.40
C ARG A 509 22.03 18.43 19.57
N ILE A 510 20.80 18.92 19.68
CA ILE A 510 20.46 20.26 19.24
C ILE A 510 21.04 21.25 20.25
N VAL A 511 21.92 22.15 19.80
CA VAL A 511 22.52 23.20 20.65
C VAL A 511 21.90 24.57 20.40
N ALA A 512 21.25 24.77 19.26
CA ALA A 512 20.43 25.94 18.96
C ALA A 512 19.41 25.62 17.86
N ALA A 513 18.21 26.19 17.93
CA ALA A 513 17.19 26.08 16.90
C ALA A 513 16.29 27.32 16.88
N SER A 514 15.70 27.63 15.73
CA SER A 514 14.74 28.74 15.59
C SER A 514 13.42 28.53 16.34
N ALA A 515 13.13 27.30 16.77
CA ALA A 515 11.93 26.93 17.51
C ALA A 515 12.20 25.69 18.37
N PRO A 516 11.44 25.48 19.48
CA PRO A 516 11.57 24.29 20.31
C PRO A 516 11.18 23.00 19.56
N GLY A 517 11.57 21.85 20.10
CA GLY A 517 11.19 20.53 19.58
C GLY A 517 12.05 20.00 18.43
N ALA A 518 13.15 20.69 18.10
CA ALA A 518 14.08 20.28 17.05
C ALA A 518 14.82 18.97 17.37
N GLU A 519 14.77 18.50 18.62
CA GLU A 519 15.35 17.23 19.06
C GLU A 519 14.73 16.03 18.33
N THR A 520 13.47 16.16 17.88
CA THR A 520 12.79 15.16 17.05
C THR A 520 13.50 14.91 15.72
N LEU A 521 14.30 15.85 15.21
CA LEU A 521 15.08 15.64 13.99
C LEU A 521 16.13 14.52 14.10
N LEU A 522 16.48 14.11 15.33
CA LEU A 522 17.59 13.20 15.61
C LEU A 522 17.14 11.85 16.20
N ASP A 523 15.84 11.59 16.30
CA ASP A 523 15.29 10.39 16.98
C ASP A 523 15.08 9.17 16.05
N ASP A 524 15.44 9.31 14.77
CA ASP A 524 15.22 8.33 13.70
C ASP A 524 13.74 7.89 13.55
N ASP A 525 12.78 8.71 13.99
CA ASP A 525 11.34 8.50 13.80
C ASP A 525 10.80 9.38 12.69
N ALA A 526 10.57 8.82 11.50
CA ALA A 526 9.91 9.59 10.44
C ALA A 526 8.45 9.99 10.75
N GLY A 527 7.88 9.49 11.86
CA GLY A 527 6.57 9.88 12.39
C GLY A 527 6.61 11.04 13.40
N THR A 528 7.77 11.41 13.95
CA THR A 528 7.94 12.66 14.71
C THR A 528 8.38 13.75 13.74
N ILE A 529 7.85 14.96 13.92
CA ILE A 529 8.03 16.03 12.94
C ILE A 529 8.35 17.33 13.67
N TRP A 530 9.46 17.95 13.29
CA TRP A 530 9.75 19.31 13.69
C TRP A 530 8.98 20.28 12.79
N VAL A 531 7.95 20.90 13.35
CA VAL A 531 7.06 21.83 12.65
C VAL A 531 7.26 23.23 13.23
N VAL A 532 7.57 24.18 12.37
CA VAL A 532 7.92 25.55 12.76
C VAL A 532 7.22 26.57 11.86
N PRO A 533 7.06 27.84 12.29
CA PRO A 533 6.62 28.90 11.38
C PRO A 533 7.52 28.96 10.14
N ALA A 534 6.92 29.24 8.97
CA ALA A 534 7.67 29.36 7.74
C ALA A 534 8.73 30.49 7.84
N PRO A 535 9.89 30.33 7.20
CA PRO A 535 10.92 31.38 7.17
C PRO A 535 10.37 32.66 6.53
N THR A 536 10.84 33.81 7.01
CA THR A 536 10.53 35.12 6.42
C THR A 536 11.79 35.73 5.79
N PRO A 537 11.66 36.70 4.87
CA PRO A 537 12.83 37.35 4.27
C PRO A 537 13.82 37.85 5.34
N GLY A 538 15.07 37.41 5.24
CA GLY A 538 16.13 37.73 6.21
C GLY A 538 16.13 36.90 7.51
N HIS A 539 15.11 36.07 7.75
CA HIS A 539 14.98 35.24 8.94
C HIS A 539 14.74 33.77 8.55
N PRO A 540 15.79 33.06 8.11
CA PRO A 540 15.68 31.64 7.80
C PRO A 540 15.39 30.83 9.06
N VAL A 541 14.72 29.70 8.89
CA VAL A 541 14.66 28.65 9.93
C VAL A 541 16.05 28.02 10.04
N GLN A 542 16.57 27.92 11.25
CA GLN A 542 17.89 27.37 11.51
C GLN A 542 17.87 26.29 12.58
N VAL A 543 18.77 25.33 12.45
CA VAL A 543 19.08 24.33 13.47
C VAL A 543 20.59 24.10 13.52
N THR A 544 21.16 24.02 14.72
CA THR A 544 22.57 23.73 14.98
C THR A 544 22.69 22.46 15.81
N ILE A 545 23.48 21.52 15.31
CA ILE A 545 23.65 20.17 15.83
C ILE A 545 25.11 20.00 16.29
N ASP A 546 25.33 19.53 17.52
CA ASP A 546 26.61 18.97 17.99
C ASP A 546 26.62 17.47 17.72
N LEU A 547 27.57 17.00 16.91
CA LEU A 547 27.77 15.59 16.56
C LEU A 547 28.44 14.79 17.71
N GLY A 548 28.75 15.46 18.83
CA GLY A 548 29.32 14.89 20.05
C GLY A 548 30.83 14.68 20.00
N ALA A 549 31.41 14.57 18.82
CA ALA A 549 32.86 14.47 18.58
C ALA A 549 33.19 14.96 17.16
N LEU A 550 34.49 15.15 16.87
CA LEU A 550 34.94 15.37 15.49
C LEU A 550 34.67 14.14 14.63
N ARG A 551 34.05 14.34 13.48
CA ARG A 551 33.65 13.31 12.51
C ARG A 551 34.06 13.73 11.10
N GLN A 552 34.40 12.75 10.27
CA GLN A 552 34.52 12.96 8.82
C GLN A 552 33.12 12.90 8.19
N VAL A 553 32.70 14.01 7.59
CA VAL A 553 31.36 14.21 7.05
C VAL A 553 31.45 14.67 5.60
N ALA A 554 30.84 13.89 4.71
CA ALA A 554 30.74 14.18 3.29
C ALA A 554 29.46 14.93 2.92
N GLY A 555 28.48 14.99 3.84
CA GLY A 555 27.21 15.66 3.63
C GLY A 555 26.20 15.28 4.71
N PHE A 556 24.96 15.75 4.53
CA PHE A 556 23.86 15.45 5.44
C PHE A 556 22.65 14.87 4.72
N SER A 557 21.82 14.11 5.42
CA SER A 557 20.55 13.61 4.91
C SER A 557 19.39 14.41 5.50
N LEU A 558 18.37 14.71 4.70
CA LEU A 558 17.12 15.32 5.16
C LEU A 558 15.94 14.42 4.81
N THR A 559 15.15 14.03 5.80
CA THR A 559 13.90 13.29 5.61
C THR A 559 12.72 14.27 5.75
N PRO A 560 11.95 14.54 4.68
CA PRO A 560 10.75 15.37 4.76
C PRO A 560 9.62 14.62 5.50
N SER A 561 8.64 15.37 6.01
CA SER A 561 7.42 14.75 6.57
C SER A 561 6.62 14.08 5.45
N ARG A 562 6.24 12.81 5.65
CA ARG A 562 5.23 12.16 4.80
C ARG A 562 3.81 12.55 5.18
N THR A 563 3.57 13.00 6.42
CA THR A 563 2.25 13.39 6.91
C THR A 563 1.71 14.60 6.15
N VAL A 564 0.49 14.52 5.60
CA VAL A 564 -0.24 15.63 4.97
C VAL A 564 -0.65 16.56 6.08
N MET A 565 0.00 17.71 6.09
CA MET A 565 -0.22 18.77 7.06
C MET A 565 -0.70 20.00 6.31
N ASN A 566 -1.99 20.33 6.45
CA ASN A 566 -2.53 21.56 5.90
C ASN A 566 -1.70 22.76 6.41
N GLY A 567 -1.21 23.57 5.47
CA GLY A 567 -0.40 24.76 5.75
C GLY A 567 1.04 24.47 6.20
N ALA A 568 1.59 23.26 5.98
CA ALA A 568 3.01 22.98 6.18
C ALA A 568 3.65 22.36 4.92
N ALA A 569 4.94 22.64 4.71
CA ALA A 569 5.69 22.08 3.58
C ALA A 569 7.17 21.82 3.95
N PRO A 570 7.87 20.91 3.26
CA PRO A 570 9.31 20.73 3.44
C PRO A 570 10.09 21.98 2.96
N PRO A 571 11.37 22.13 3.34
CA PRO A 571 12.23 23.20 2.83
C PRO A 571 12.44 23.10 1.32
N LYS A 572 12.50 24.24 0.61
CA LYS A 572 12.82 24.30 -0.83
C LYS A 572 14.30 24.07 -1.12
N GLY A 573 15.16 24.47 -0.18
CA GLY A 573 16.60 24.44 -0.32
C GLY A 573 17.25 24.65 1.03
N TYR A 574 18.58 24.57 1.05
CA TYR A 574 19.36 24.62 2.27
C TYR A 574 20.66 25.42 2.09
N ARG A 575 21.16 25.96 3.19
CA ARG A 575 22.55 26.36 3.38
C ARG A 575 23.11 25.61 4.58
N ALA A 576 24.28 25.01 4.42
CA ALA A 576 24.98 24.28 5.46
C ALA A 576 26.27 25.02 5.83
N GLU A 577 26.53 25.14 7.13
CA GLU A 577 27.78 25.61 7.70
C GLU A 577 28.32 24.58 8.68
N SER A 578 29.64 24.47 8.77
CA SER A 578 30.31 23.55 9.67
C SER A 578 31.28 24.26 10.59
N SER A 579 31.53 23.66 11.75
CA SER A 579 32.52 24.11 12.72
C SER A 579 33.14 22.93 13.47
N GLU A 580 34.41 23.05 13.86
CA GLU A 580 35.10 22.09 14.73
C GLU A 580 34.90 22.41 16.23
N ASP A 581 34.66 23.68 16.57
CA ASP A 581 34.64 24.20 17.94
C ASP A 581 33.34 24.90 18.34
N GLY A 582 32.41 25.10 17.41
CA GLY A 582 31.13 25.77 17.61
C GLY A 582 31.22 27.31 17.59
N GLN A 583 32.42 27.86 17.46
CA GLN A 583 32.70 29.30 17.47
C GLN A 583 33.06 29.82 16.08
N HIS A 584 33.91 29.09 15.35
CA HIS A 584 34.37 29.46 14.01
C HIS A 584 33.61 28.67 12.95
N TRP A 585 32.85 29.37 12.11
CA TRP A 585 31.93 28.78 11.14
C TRP A 585 32.42 28.97 9.72
N GLN A 586 32.36 27.90 8.93
CA GLN A 586 32.72 27.90 7.52
C GLN A 586 31.55 27.39 6.66
N PRO A 587 31.34 27.93 5.45
CA PRO A 587 30.38 27.38 4.50
C PRO A 587 30.73 25.91 4.17
N ALA A 588 29.76 25.01 4.30
CA ALA A 588 29.91 23.58 4.02
C ALA A 588 29.18 23.15 2.74
N GLY A 589 28.08 23.82 2.38
CA GLY A 589 27.33 23.55 1.16
C GLY A 589 26.04 24.37 1.06
N GLY A 590 25.36 24.26 -0.07
CA GLY A 590 24.04 24.86 -0.27
C GLY A 590 23.46 24.45 -1.62
N GLY A 591 22.14 24.44 -1.71
CA GLY A 591 21.45 24.05 -2.94
C GLY A 591 19.94 23.95 -2.76
N GLU A 592 19.27 23.60 -3.85
CA GLU A 592 17.84 23.34 -3.87
C GLU A 592 17.54 21.86 -3.64
N LEU A 593 16.39 21.58 -3.03
CA LEU A 593 15.84 20.26 -2.81
C LEU A 593 14.81 20.00 -3.90
N SER A 594 15.31 19.70 -5.10
CA SER A 594 14.47 19.52 -6.29
C SER A 594 13.39 18.47 -6.05
N ASN A 595 12.15 18.84 -6.33
CA ASN A 595 10.96 17.98 -6.22
C ASN A 595 10.65 17.42 -4.81
N ILE A 596 11.28 17.92 -3.73
CA ILE A 596 11.09 17.36 -2.38
C ILE A 596 9.65 17.43 -1.87
N ALA A 597 8.83 18.36 -2.37
CA ALA A 597 7.41 18.44 -2.03
C ALA A 597 6.59 17.23 -2.53
N TYR A 598 7.12 16.50 -3.51
CA TYR A 598 6.44 15.38 -4.16
C TYR A 598 7.24 14.06 -4.03
N ALA A 599 8.56 14.13 -3.84
CA ALA A 599 9.43 12.99 -3.56
C ALA A 599 9.83 12.99 -2.08
N LEU A 600 8.93 12.47 -1.22
CA LEU A 600 9.03 12.57 0.24
C LEU A 600 9.95 11.52 0.90
N SER A 601 10.97 11.05 0.19
CA SER A 601 12.00 10.16 0.73
C SER A 601 13.16 10.92 1.35
N THR A 602 14.06 10.19 2.03
CA THR A 602 15.29 10.77 2.55
C THR A 602 16.21 11.24 1.41
N GLN A 603 16.59 12.53 1.44
CA GLN A 603 17.47 13.16 0.46
C GLN A 603 18.90 13.25 1.03
N ARG A 604 19.90 12.71 0.32
CA ARG A 604 21.32 12.94 0.64
C ARG A 604 21.87 14.17 -0.08
N LEU A 605 22.53 15.04 0.67
CA LEU A 605 22.99 16.35 0.23
C LEU A 605 24.50 16.44 0.44
N ASN A 606 25.26 16.30 -0.64
CA ASN A 606 26.71 16.29 -0.63
C ASN A 606 27.28 17.69 -0.33
N PHE A 607 28.32 17.73 0.48
CA PHE A 607 29.26 18.84 0.50
C PHE A 607 30.20 18.76 -0.72
N PRO A 608 30.90 19.85 -1.08
CA PRO A 608 31.88 19.83 -2.16
C PRO A 608 33.04 18.85 -1.93
N GLU A 609 33.36 18.59 -0.66
CA GLU A 609 34.44 17.71 -0.22
C GLU A 609 34.11 17.11 1.16
N VAL A 610 34.81 16.04 1.54
CA VAL A 610 34.71 15.47 2.90
C VAL A 610 35.39 16.42 3.90
N ARG A 611 34.70 16.74 4.99
CA ARG A 611 35.14 17.71 6.01
C ARG A 611 35.22 17.05 7.38
N GLN A 612 36.22 17.43 8.16
CA GLN A 612 36.25 17.11 9.59
C GLN A 612 35.44 18.17 10.37
N ILE A 613 34.33 17.77 10.99
CA ILE A 613 33.41 18.70 11.66
C ILE A 613 32.95 18.12 13.00
N ARG A 614 32.58 19.00 13.93
CA ARG A 614 31.85 18.62 15.17
C ARG A 614 30.46 19.23 15.20
N TYR A 615 30.28 20.41 14.63
CA TYR A 615 29.01 21.11 14.59
C TYR A 615 28.55 21.30 13.16
N LEU A 616 27.26 21.09 12.93
CA LEU A 616 26.58 21.34 11.66
C LEU A 616 25.43 22.33 11.91
N ARG A 617 25.40 23.41 11.14
CA ARG A 617 24.28 24.36 11.13
C ARG A 617 23.60 24.32 9.77
N LEU A 618 22.29 24.12 9.79
CA LEU A 618 21.45 24.11 8.60
C LEU A 618 20.50 25.30 8.66
N SER A 619 20.38 25.99 7.52
CA SER A 619 19.49 27.13 7.34
C SER A 619 18.57 26.91 6.15
N PHE A 620 17.27 27.14 6.34
CA PHE A 620 16.23 26.97 5.34
C PHE A 620 15.51 28.31 5.15
N ALA A 621 15.63 28.87 3.94
CA ALA A 621 15.14 30.22 3.65
C ALA A 621 13.71 30.24 3.10
N GLU A 622 13.24 29.13 2.52
CA GLU A 622 11.94 29.02 1.85
C GLU A 622 11.36 27.61 2.03
N THR A 623 10.03 27.52 2.01
CA THR A 623 9.30 26.25 1.87
C THR A 623 9.16 25.84 0.41
N ALA A 624 9.14 24.55 0.13
CA ALA A 624 9.06 24.00 -1.23
C ALA A 624 7.71 24.28 -1.91
N LEU A 625 6.65 24.44 -1.12
CA LEU A 625 5.34 24.95 -1.53
C LEU A 625 4.93 26.11 -0.63
N PRO A 626 4.10 27.06 -1.09
CA PRO A 626 3.54 28.10 -0.24
C PRO A 626 2.84 27.49 0.98
N ALA A 627 3.35 27.77 2.18
CA ALA A 627 2.86 27.21 3.43
C ALA A 627 3.17 28.17 4.59
N GLU A 628 2.33 28.14 5.63
CA GLU A 628 2.52 28.95 6.84
C GLU A 628 3.59 28.36 7.76
N ARG A 629 3.93 27.09 7.54
CA ARG A 629 4.86 26.31 8.37
C ARG A 629 5.85 25.52 7.52
N LEU A 630 7.03 25.30 8.08
CA LEU A 630 8.05 24.39 7.56
C LEU A 630 8.04 23.10 8.41
N ALA A 631 8.14 21.94 7.76
CA ALA A 631 8.11 20.64 8.41
C ALA A 631 9.27 19.74 7.94
N ILE A 632 10.03 19.19 8.88
CA ILE A 632 11.11 18.21 8.63
C ILE A 632 10.95 17.05 9.62
N ALA A 633 11.05 15.81 9.13
CA ALA A 633 10.93 14.61 9.96
C ALA A 633 12.28 14.11 10.49
N GLY A 634 13.39 14.38 9.80
CA GLY A 634 14.69 13.95 10.31
C GLY A 634 15.89 14.58 9.61
N ILE A 635 17.01 14.64 10.33
CA ILE A 635 18.33 15.03 9.84
C ILE A 635 19.34 13.95 10.26
N GLY A 636 20.19 13.54 9.32
CA GLY A 636 21.31 12.63 9.55
C GLY A 636 22.56 13.09 8.82
N ALA A 637 23.65 12.31 8.86
CA ALA A 637 24.85 12.62 8.08
C ALA A 637 25.55 11.37 7.57
N PHE A 638 26.43 11.55 6.58
CA PHE A 638 27.18 10.47 5.97
C PHE A 638 28.65 10.87 5.72
N SER A 639 29.54 9.88 5.63
CA SER A 639 31.00 10.07 5.64
C SER A 639 31.68 9.91 4.29
N ARG A 640 30.95 9.55 3.23
CA ARG A 640 31.52 9.36 1.88
C ARG A 640 30.68 10.06 0.80
N LEU A 641 31.36 10.73 -0.11
CA LEU A 641 30.75 11.22 -1.35
C LEU A 641 30.40 10.03 -2.25
N ARG A 642 29.38 10.20 -3.08
CA ARG A 642 28.88 9.17 -3.99
C ARG A 642 29.13 9.51 -5.44
#